data_AF-A0A1R0GFS3-F1
#
_entry.id   AF-A0A1R0GFS3-F1
#
_cell.length_a   1.000
_cell.length_b   1.000
_cell.length_c   1.000
_cell.angle_alpha   90.00
_cell.angle_beta   90.00
_cell.angle_gamma   90.00
#
_symmetry.space_group_name_H-M   'P 1'
#
loop_
_entity.id
_entity.type
_entity.pdbx_description
1 polymer ?
#
loop_
_entity_poly.entity_id
_entity_poly.type
_entity_poly.pdbx_seq_one_letter_code
_entity_poly.pdbx_strand_id
1 'polypeptide(L)'
;MSVKISFDNELAVASIPLADWAPPLVEHLGRYFDVSEGIIRLNYAHLSAENTSVTSDWPWMPLNSCQNFAIEFEHAARQGPIALTLAILGHGPTGIKGSSSILDENAYESAEEDFRKEVVQGDSRALRETIMAAIAPCEKWVSWLLDVHSSHRSRFLDDREIMAALVTNTSKDDCIDGLQLVAPRKGQNSWAFEQMVEQHWQNVRDYLEAHIGMSSGCSGSRVPDLVFSLFASSPKVQASRWACEQVLDRVDPTVFPRLIQHCRAIVADDVRSLFLRWHILRKTGKKDEFKECVAKACSTLATLMADTMPSDLALAAAWHKIGDPARSDQQGVAASLRELPSGAWDREALWSELGPAAREAWRQDLFDQVRGDPELAHGLLDFACLWLEQVAFAEVEPVFLRLMDDEDHLAFANRLASAGPRQLQLRAKGLVRSRQGALDLEGPVGQGEDATALPRVGAQTWLCDPSVERVIHGALSQVEEEYCREYLTTWGEDEEAHTARLLALTQEAVGNASRQLRQLSATTRATYPSLSVKVRQPSKREEGANTPAGAPLGADVLFLTRIVDKDETVIQRATLVQVKKRSGTQSGSRFSSTIGINLQQCEDMLKQSEHAYYLFATPPSSRPTLWVAPARLVRNLTQLHTSKASVVAIQVRDASCSYADFFLHDLVGLWAGDEHEDVVAIANGDPRLGRTPRHIVEIEVRRQSDG
;
A
#
# COMPACT_ATOMS: atom_id res chain seq x y z
N MET A 1 24.84 -38.70 -42.52
CA MET A 1 25.32 -39.37 -43.76
C MET A 1 24.11 -40.00 -44.43
N SER A 2 23.86 -39.71 -45.72
CA SER A 2 22.72 -40.31 -46.44
C SER A 2 23.01 -41.77 -46.78
N VAL A 3 22.08 -42.66 -46.47
CA VAL A 3 22.13 -44.07 -46.84
C VAL A 3 21.59 -44.26 -48.25
N LYS A 4 22.16 -45.19 -49.01
CA LYS A 4 21.66 -45.55 -50.34
C LYS A 4 20.49 -46.52 -50.21
N ILE A 5 19.41 -46.25 -50.92
CA ILE A 5 18.27 -47.16 -51.09
C ILE A 5 17.91 -47.19 -52.58
N SER A 6 17.64 -48.38 -53.12
CA SER A 6 17.23 -48.57 -54.51
C SER A 6 15.83 -49.15 -54.55
N PHE A 7 14.92 -48.47 -55.22
CA PHE A 7 13.55 -48.93 -55.44
C PHE A 7 13.43 -49.53 -56.83
N ASP A 8 12.99 -50.80 -56.88
CA ASP A 8 12.48 -51.41 -58.09
C ASP A 8 10.96 -51.35 -58.05
N ASN A 9 10.40 -50.35 -58.75
CA ASN A 9 8.96 -50.13 -58.80
C ASN A 9 8.22 -51.19 -59.63
N GLU A 10 8.90 -51.93 -60.51
CA GLU A 10 8.27 -53.00 -61.29
C GLU A 10 8.07 -54.26 -60.43
N LEU A 11 9.05 -54.55 -59.57
CA LEU A 11 9.01 -55.68 -58.64
C LEU A 11 8.41 -55.32 -57.27
N ALA A 12 8.18 -54.03 -57.00
CA ALA A 12 7.82 -53.49 -55.70
C ALA A 12 8.78 -53.96 -54.59
N VAL A 13 10.09 -53.87 -54.86
CA VAL A 13 11.16 -54.25 -53.94
C VAL A 13 12.09 -53.09 -53.66
N ALA A 14 12.32 -52.78 -52.39
CA ALA A 14 13.35 -51.84 -51.96
C ALA A 14 14.60 -52.62 -51.51
N SER A 15 15.75 -52.32 -52.10
CA SER A 15 17.04 -52.92 -51.77
C SER A 15 17.92 -51.93 -51.00
N ILE A 16 18.37 -52.35 -49.81
CA ILE A 16 19.14 -51.52 -48.87
C ILE A 16 20.50 -52.20 -48.61
N PRO A 17 21.61 -51.70 -49.15
CA PRO A 17 22.95 -52.18 -48.81
C PRO A 17 23.35 -51.75 -47.39
N LEU A 18 23.84 -52.70 -46.61
CA LEU A 18 24.20 -52.54 -45.18
C LEU A 18 25.70 -52.51 -44.91
N ALA A 19 26.55 -52.55 -45.95
CA ALA A 19 28.00 -52.70 -45.80
C ALA A 19 28.66 -51.62 -44.92
N ASP A 20 28.12 -50.40 -44.93
CA ASP A 20 28.63 -49.25 -44.17
C ASP A 20 27.87 -49.02 -42.85
N TRP A 21 26.99 -49.94 -42.45
CA TRP A 21 26.18 -49.80 -41.24
C TRP A 21 26.93 -50.36 -40.02
N ALA A 22 26.61 -49.80 -38.85
CA ALA A 22 27.10 -50.35 -37.60
C ALA A 22 26.61 -51.80 -37.43
N PRO A 23 27.50 -52.77 -37.14
CA PRO A 23 27.12 -54.18 -37.00
C PRO A 23 25.92 -54.45 -36.06
N PRO A 24 25.75 -53.74 -34.93
CA PRO A 24 24.61 -53.95 -34.05
C PRO A 24 23.24 -53.62 -34.69
N LEU A 25 23.18 -52.66 -35.61
CA LEU A 25 21.95 -52.34 -36.34
C LEU A 25 21.57 -53.45 -37.32
N VAL A 26 22.59 -54.02 -37.99
CA VAL A 26 22.42 -55.13 -38.93
C VAL A 26 21.97 -56.40 -38.20
N GLU A 27 22.59 -56.70 -37.06
CA GLU A 27 22.24 -57.84 -36.22
C GLU A 27 20.79 -57.75 -35.72
N HIS A 28 20.35 -56.55 -35.29
CA HIS A 28 18.98 -56.35 -34.82
C HIS A 28 17.96 -56.53 -35.96
N LEU A 29 18.21 -55.97 -37.15
CA LEU A 29 17.34 -56.15 -38.32
C LEU A 29 17.27 -57.62 -38.76
N GLY A 30 18.38 -58.36 -38.66
CA GLY A 30 18.45 -59.79 -39.01
C GLY A 30 17.57 -60.72 -38.18
N ARG A 31 16.98 -60.23 -37.07
CA ARG A 31 16.01 -60.99 -36.27
C ARG A 31 14.63 -61.05 -36.92
N TYR A 32 14.30 -60.08 -37.77
CA TYR A 32 12.97 -59.93 -38.36
C TYR A 32 12.99 -60.04 -39.90
N PHE A 33 14.14 -59.85 -40.54
CA PHE A 33 14.31 -59.86 -41.99
C PHE A 33 15.49 -60.72 -42.42
N ASP A 34 15.40 -61.32 -43.61
CA ASP A 34 16.54 -62.03 -44.22
C ASP A 34 17.59 -61.02 -44.72
N VAL A 35 18.83 -61.17 -44.23
CA VAL A 35 19.99 -60.36 -44.64
C VAL A 35 20.93 -61.24 -45.44
N SER A 36 20.79 -61.19 -46.78
CA SER A 36 21.63 -61.96 -47.70
C SER A 36 22.67 -61.05 -48.37
N GLU A 37 23.92 -61.49 -48.37
CA GLU A 37 25.06 -60.77 -49.00
C GLU A 37 25.22 -59.30 -48.53
N GLY A 38 24.80 -58.99 -47.30
CA GLY A 38 24.86 -57.63 -46.75
C GLY A 38 23.80 -56.68 -47.31
N ILE A 39 22.71 -57.20 -47.88
CA ILE A 39 21.59 -56.42 -48.42
C ILE A 39 20.29 -56.90 -47.77
N ILE A 40 19.44 -55.95 -47.36
CA ILE A 40 18.03 -56.23 -47.02
C ILE A 40 17.15 -55.91 -48.23
N ARG A 41 16.21 -56.81 -48.54
CA ARG A 41 15.19 -56.62 -49.58
C ARG A 41 13.80 -56.57 -48.96
N LEU A 42 13.15 -55.42 -49.05
CA LEU A 42 11.80 -55.21 -48.53
C LEU A 42 10.81 -55.28 -49.69
N ASN A 43 9.94 -56.29 -49.67
CA ASN A 43 8.81 -56.41 -50.58
C ASN A 43 7.67 -55.51 -50.08
N TYR A 44 7.17 -54.62 -50.91
CA TYR A 44 6.04 -53.75 -50.61
C TYR A 44 4.87 -53.92 -51.59
N ALA A 45 4.82 -55.04 -52.32
CA ALA A 45 3.75 -55.36 -53.28
C ALA A 45 2.35 -55.50 -52.65
N HIS A 46 2.27 -55.69 -51.33
CA HIS A 46 1.00 -55.74 -50.59
C HIS A 46 0.34 -54.35 -50.46
N LEU A 47 1.07 -53.27 -50.73
CA LEU A 47 0.54 -51.91 -50.71
C LEU A 47 -0.26 -51.61 -51.99
N SER A 48 -1.41 -50.95 -51.84
CA SER A 48 -2.26 -50.61 -52.98
C SER A 48 -1.62 -49.56 -53.90
N ALA A 49 -1.66 -49.83 -55.21
CA ALA A 49 -1.29 -48.87 -56.25
C ALA A 49 -2.44 -47.90 -56.61
N GLU A 50 -3.65 -48.12 -56.10
CA GLU A 50 -4.82 -47.27 -56.35
C GLU A 50 -4.78 -45.99 -55.51
N ASN A 51 -5.23 -44.86 -56.08
CA ASN A 51 -5.27 -43.55 -55.44
C ASN A 51 -6.31 -43.51 -54.31
N THR A 52 -5.98 -44.04 -53.14
CA THR A 52 -6.67 -43.72 -51.89
C THR A 52 -5.94 -42.57 -51.24
N SER A 53 -6.62 -41.45 -51.02
CA SER A 53 -6.02 -40.26 -50.41
C SER A 53 -5.53 -40.58 -49.00
N VAL A 54 -4.24 -40.88 -48.86
CA VAL A 54 -3.57 -40.90 -47.57
C VAL A 54 -3.22 -39.45 -47.25
N THR A 55 -3.78 -38.94 -46.15
CA THR A 55 -3.39 -37.65 -45.59
C THR A 55 -1.94 -37.75 -45.11
N SER A 56 -0.98 -37.39 -45.96
CA SER A 56 0.37 -37.05 -45.55
C SER A 56 0.48 -35.53 -45.38
N ASP A 57 1.31 -35.08 -44.43
CA ASP A 57 1.52 -33.66 -44.08
C ASP A 57 2.24 -32.84 -45.16
N TRP A 58 2.27 -33.33 -46.41
CA TRP A 58 2.89 -32.66 -47.54
C TRP A 58 1.86 -31.90 -48.37
N PRO A 59 2.07 -30.61 -48.66
CA PRO A 59 1.10 -29.83 -49.39
C PRO A 59 1.19 -30.16 -50.89
N TRP A 60 0.10 -30.74 -51.45
CA TRP A 60 -0.31 -30.74 -52.88
C TRP A 60 0.07 -31.89 -53.84
N MET A 61 0.06 -33.18 -53.44
CA MET A 61 -0.15 -34.29 -54.41
C MET A 61 -0.88 -35.51 -53.80
N PRO A 62 -1.90 -36.09 -54.47
CA PRO A 62 -2.44 -37.39 -54.07
C PRO A 62 -1.41 -38.48 -54.41
N LEU A 63 -0.79 -39.06 -53.38
CA LEU A 63 0.15 -40.18 -53.50
C LEU A 63 -0.57 -41.50 -53.23
N ASN A 64 -0.24 -42.56 -53.99
CA ASN A 64 -0.68 -43.92 -53.64
C ASN A 64 0.23 -44.53 -52.55
N SER A 65 -0.20 -45.63 -51.93
CA SER A 65 0.51 -46.22 -50.80
C SER A 65 1.95 -46.66 -51.13
N CYS A 66 2.20 -47.14 -52.35
CA CYS A 66 3.54 -47.50 -52.81
C CYS A 66 4.46 -46.28 -52.98
N GLN A 67 3.95 -45.17 -53.51
CA GLN A 67 4.69 -43.92 -53.63
C GLN A 67 4.99 -43.32 -52.26
N ASN A 68 4.01 -43.38 -51.34
CA ASN A 68 4.22 -42.93 -49.96
C ASN A 68 5.29 -43.76 -49.25
N PHE A 69 5.28 -45.09 -49.41
CA PHE A 69 6.35 -45.98 -48.92
C PHE A 69 7.73 -45.53 -49.41
N ALA A 70 7.88 -45.33 -50.72
CA ALA A 70 9.16 -44.93 -51.30
C ALA A 70 9.66 -43.58 -50.77
N ILE A 71 8.76 -42.59 -50.66
CA ILE A 71 9.09 -41.25 -50.15
C ILE A 71 9.52 -41.31 -48.68
N GLU A 72 8.77 -42.02 -47.83
CA GLU A 72 9.09 -42.12 -46.40
C GLU A 72 10.42 -42.85 -46.16
N PHE A 73 10.67 -43.95 -46.88
CA PHE A 73 11.95 -44.66 -46.78
C PHE A 73 13.12 -43.89 -47.37
N GLU A 74 12.93 -43.16 -48.47
CA GLU A 74 13.97 -42.27 -49.01
C GLU A 74 14.26 -41.14 -48.02
N HIS A 75 13.23 -40.60 -47.38
CA HIS A 75 13.36 -39.57 -46.36
C HIS A 75 14.12 -40.08 -45.13
N ALA A 76 13.78 -41.27 -44.62
CA ALA A 76 14.49 -41.92 -43.52
C ALA A 76 15.96 -42.23 -43.90
N ALA A 77 16.21 -42.69 -45.13
CA ALA A 77 17.56 -42.96 -45.62
C ALA A 77 18.44 -41.69 -45.67
N ARG A 78 17.86 -40.54 -46.01
CA ARG A 78 18.57 -39.24 -45.99
C ARG A 78 18.98 -38.81 -44.58
N GLN A 79 18.21 -39.20 -43.56
CA GLN A 79 18.51 -38.90 -42.17
C GLN A 79 19.59 -39.82 -41.60
N GLY A 80 19.65 -41.07 -42.05
CA GLY A 80 20.79 -41.96 -41.78
C GLY A 80 20.38 -43.38 -41.39
N PRO A 81 21.36 -44.23 -41.02
CA PRO A 81 21.13 -45.65 -40.74
C PRO A 81 20.10 -45.91 -39.65
N ILE A 82 20.15 -45.15 -38.54
CA ILE A 82 19.24 -45.34 -37.38
C ILE A 82 17.79 -45.00 -37.76
N ALA A 83 17.58 -43.85 -38.41
CA ALA A 83 16.25 -43.44 -38.87
C ALA A 83 15.66 -44.47 -39.84
N LEU A 84 16.48 -45.02 -40.75
CA LEU A 84 16.05 -46.06 -41.67
C LEU A 84 15.79 -47.40 -40.96
N THR A 85 16.58 -47.79 -39.96
CA THR A 85 16.28 -48.95 -39.09
C THR A 85 14.89 -48.81 -38.50
N LEU A 86 14.55 -47.66 -37.91
CA LEU A 86 13.23 -47.46 -37.30
C LEU A 86 12.09 -47.57 -38.32
N ALA A 87 12.28 -46.99 -39.52
CA ALA A 87 11.29 -47.12 -40.60
C ALA A 87 11.07 -48.59 -41.01
N ILE A 88 12.14 -49.39 -41.10
CA ILE A 88 12.09 -50.83 -41.38
C ILE A 88 11.36 -51.59 -40.27
N LEU A 89 11.58 -51.21 -39.00
CA LEU A 89 10.90 -51.79 -37.83
C LEU A 89 9.43 -51.36 -37.70
N GLY A 90 8.92 -50.55 -38.63
CA GLY A 90 7.51 -50.17 -38.70
C GLY A 90 7.19 -48.84 -38.02
N HIS A 91 8.20 -48.04 -37.66
CA HIS A 91 7.96 -46.72 -37.08
C HIS A 91 7.46 -45.71 -38.13
N GLY A 92 6.33 -45.06 -37.86
CA GLY A 92 5.70 -44.07 -38.75
C GLY A 92 4.72 -44.69 -39.77
N PRO A 93 4.16 -43.90 -40.70
CA PRO A 93 3.22 -44.37 -41.71
C PRO A 93 3.94 -45.11 -42.87
N THR A 94 4.83 -46.04 -42.53
CA THR A 94 5.74 -46.68 -43.49
C THR A 94 5.08 -47.78 -44.29
N GLY A 95 3.96 -48.36 -43.86
CA GLY A 95 3.21 -49.37 -44.62
C GLY A 95 3.89 -50.74 -44.75
N ILE A 96 5.05 -50.94 -44.11
CA ILE A 96 5.81 -52.18 -44.19
C ILE A 96 5.10 -53.40 -43.54
N LYS A 97 4.18 -53.16 -42.60
CA LYS A 97 3.38 -54.23 -41.97
C LYS A 97 2.60 -55.02 -43.02
N GLY A 98 2.70 -56.35 -43.00
CA GLY A 98 2.13 -57.26 -44.00
C GLY A 98 3.03 -57.56 -45.21
N SER A 99 4.27 -57.07 -45.18
CA SER A 99 5.30 -57.41 -46.16
C SER A 99 5.70 -58.89 -46.06
N SER A 100 5.82 -59.57 -47.20
CA SER A 100 6.33 -60.95 -47.26
C SER A 100 7.81 -61.08 -46.93
N SER A 101 8.53 -59.96 -46.74
CA SER A 101 9.94 -59.96 -46.32
C SER A 101 10.11 -60.15 -44.81
N ILE A 102 9.02 -60.05 -44.03
CA ILE A 102 9.03 -60.28 -42.59
C ILE A 102 9.08 -61.79 -42.33
N LEU A 103 10.07 -62.25 -41.55
CA LEU A 103 10.28 -63.68 -41.27
C LEU A 103 9.20 -64.28 -40.36
N ASP A 104 8.77 -63.53 -39.35
CA ASP A 104 7.72 -63.89 -38.39
C ASP A 104 6.88 -62.65 -38.07
N GLU A 105 5.62 -62.64 -38.52
CA GLU A 105 4.71 -61.52 -38.30
C GLU A 105 4.43 -61.26 -36.82
N ASN A 106 4.32 -62.32 -35.99
CA ASN A 106 4.01 -62.17 -34.56
C ASN A 106 5.19 -61.56 -33.81
N ALA A 107 6.42 -61.99 -34.13
CA ALA A 107 7.63 -61.39 -33.56
C ALA A 107 7.79 -59.94 -34.02
N TYR A 108 7.50 -59.65 -35.28
CA TYR A 108 7.60 -58.31 -35.85
C TYR A 108 6.65 -57.29 -35.20
N GLU A 109 5.47 -57.71 -34.72
CA GLU A 109 4.56 -56.81 -34.01
C GLU A 109 5.20 -56.14 -32.78
N SER A 110 6.23 -56.74 -32.20
CA SER A 110 6.96 -56.19 -31.04
C SER A 110 8.31 -55.55 -31.42
N ALA A 111 8.70 -55.52 -32.69
CA ALA A 111 10.07 -55.17 -33.11
C ALA A 111 10.50 -53.74 -32.73
N GLU A 112 9.61 -52.75 -32.88
CA GLU A 112 9.88 -51.36 -32.45
C GLU A 112 10.09 -51.28 -30.93
N GLU A 113 9.29 -52.02 -30.17
CA GLU A 113 9.33 -52.02 -28.70
C GLU A 113 10.55 -52.78 -28.18
N ASP A 114 10.93 -53.87 -28.83
CA ASP A 114 12.13 -54.64 -28.52
C ASP A 114 13.39 -53.79 -28.77
N PHE A 115 13.44 -53.06 -29.89
CA PHE A 115 14.52 -52.10 -30.16
C PHE A 115 14.64 -51.05 -29.04
N ARG A 116 13.52 -50.45 -28.62
CA ARG A 116 13.51 -49.48 -27.51
C ARG A 116 13.99 -50.12 -26.20
N LYS A 117 13.51 -51.32 -25.87
CA LYS A 117 13.91 -52.02 -24.64
C LYS A 117 15.40 -52.34 -24.64
N GLU A 118 15.97 -52.82 -25.74
CA GLU A 118 17.40 -53.11 -25.82
C GLU A 118 18.26 -51.87 -25.60
N VAL A 119 17.83 -50.73 -26.18
CA VAL A 119 18.53 -49.45 -26.00
C VAL A 119 18.45 -49.00 -24.53
N VAL A 120 17.29 -49.12 -23.86
CA VAL A 120 17.08 -48.66 -22.47
C VAL A 120 17.64 -49.61 -21.41
N GLN A 121 17.41 -50.91 -21.55
CA GLN A 121 17.80 -51.93 -20.56
C GLN A 121 19.27 -52.32 -20.68
N GLY A 122 19.89 -52.03 -21.84
CA GLY A 122 21.31 -52.27 -22.07
C GLY A 122 21.66 -53.72 -22.43
N ASP A 123 20.67 -54.54 -22.77
CA ASP A 123 20.86 -55.95 -23.14
C ASP A 123 21.82 -56.12 -24.33
N SER A 124 21.87 -55.12 -25.23
CA SER A 124 22.89 -55.00 -26.27
C SER A 124 23.75 -53.74 -26.07
N ARG A 125 24.87 -53.90 -25.37
CA ARG A 125 25.82 -52.80 -25.13
C ARG A 125 26.35 -52.16 -26.41
N ALA A 126 26.61 -52.96 -27.44
CA ALA A 126 27.12 -52.46 -28.72
C ALA A 126 26.08 -51.63 -29.49
N LEU A 127 24.80 -52.03 -29.46
CA LEU A 127 23.71 -51.23 -30.04
C LEU A 127 23.57 -49.90 -29.30
N ARG A 128 23.58 -49.95 -27.96
CA ARG A 128 23.51 -48.76 -27.11
C ARG A 128 24.65 -47.76 -27.38
N GLU A 129 25.90 -48.24 -27.46
CA GLU A 129 27.06 -47.39 -27.80
C GLU A 129 26.93 -46.76 -29.20
N THR A 130 26.38 -47.50 -30.17
CA THR A 130 26.09 -46.98 -31.52
C THR A 130 25.07 -45.85 -31.49
N ILE A 131 23.98 -46.01 -30.73
CA ILE A 131 22.94 -44.99 -30.57
C ILE A 131 23.51 -43.75 -29.85
N MET A 132 24.24 -43.93 -28.76
CA MET A 132 24.85 -42.82 -28.01
C MET A 132 25.84 -42.01 -28.86
N ALA A 133 26.62 -42.66 -29.73
CA ALA A 133 27.56 -41.96 -30.59
C ALA A 133 26.87 -41.07 -31.65
N ALA A 134 25.64 -41.42 -32.04
CA ALA A 134 24.88 -40.72 -33.07
C ALA A 134 23.85 -39.73 -32.53
N ILE A 135 23.59 -39.73 -31.22
CA ILE A 135 22.50 -38.92 -30.64
C ILE A 135 22.79 -37.43 -30.75
N ALA A 136 21.90 -36.67 -31.39
CA ALA A 136 21.98 -35.22 -31.49
C ALA A 136 20.58 -34.59 -31.50
N PRO A 137 20.39 -33.34 -31.02
CA PRO A 137 19.07 -32.73 -30.87
C PRO A 137 18.26 -32.62 -32.17
N CYS A 138 18.90 -32.31 -33.30
CA CYS A 138 18.18 -32.07 -34.55
C CYS A 138 17.86 -33.35 -35.35
N GLU A 139 18.31 -34.51 -34.86
CA GLU A 139 18.05 -35.80 -35.50
C GLU A 139 16.59 -36.22 -35.25
N LYS A 140 15.79 -36.42 -36.31
CA LYS A 140 14.35 -36.68 -36.13
C LYS A 140 14.07 -37.97 -35.36
N TRP A 141 14.91 -38.98 -35.50
CA TRP A 141 14.76 -40.22 -34.73
C TRP A 141 14.95 -40.03 -33.22
N VAL A 142 15.65 -38.98 -32.79
CA VAL A 142 15.77 -38.64 -31.36
C VAL A 142 14.46 -38.08 -30.82
N SER A 143 13.72 -37.31 -31.63
CA SER A 143 12.38 -36.85 -31.27
C SER A 143 11.40 -38.00 -31.05
N TRP A 144 11.57 -39.11 -31.79
CA TRP A 144 10.82 -40.34 -31.58
C TRP A 144 11.17 -41.05 -30.26
N LEU A 145 12.46 -41.17 -29.93
CA LEU A 145 12.89 -41.76 -28.66
C LEU A 145 12.30 -41.01 -27.47
N LEU A 146 12.32 -39.69 -27.57
CA LEU A 146 11.79 -38.77 -26.58
C LEU A 146 10.37 -38.33 -26.95
N ASP A 147 9.59 -39.13 -27.67
CA ASP A 147 8.27 -38.73 -28.08
C ASP A 147 7.39 -38.44 -26.85
N VAL A 148 6.63 -37.36 -26.96
CA VAL A 148 5.84 -36.78 -25.87
C VAL A 148 4.65 -37.67 -25.50
N HIS A 149 4.21 -38.56 -26.39
CA HIS A 149 3.14 -39.54 -26.17
C HIS A 149 3.67 -40.95 -25.83
N SER A 150 4.98 -41.18 -25.89
CA SER A 150 5.59 -42.47 -25.57
C SER A 150 5.55 -42.79 -24.06
N SER A 151 5.09 -44.00 -23.72
CA SER A 151 5.18 -44.56 -22.36
C SER A 151 6.62 -44.81 -21.89
N HIS A 152 7.58 -44.81 -22.81
CA HIS A 152 9.00 -45.09 -22.53
C HIS A 152 9.82 -43.83 -22.28
N ARG A 153 9.26 -42.64 -22.57
CA ARG A 153 9.96 -41.36 -22.41
C ARG A 153 10.57 -41.21 -21.02
N SER A 154 9.86 -41.58 -19.95
CA SER A 154 10.39 -41.49 -18.59
C SER A 154 11.65 -42.33 -18.39
N ARG A 155 11.67 -43.55 -18.93
CA ARG A 155 12.83 -44.44 -18.82
C ARG A 155 14.05 -43.88 -19.55
N PHE A 156 13.87 -43.26 -20.70
CA PHE A 156 14.95 -42.59 -21.41
C PHE A 156 15.45 -41.34 -20.66
N LEU A 157 14.54 -40.53 -20.10
CA LEU A 157 14.94 -39.37 -19.27
C LEU A 157 15.67 -39.79 -17.99
N ASP A 158 15.37 -40.97 -17.45
CA ASP A 158 16.08 -41.57 -16.30
C ASP A 158 17.45 -42.15 -16.66
N ASP A 159 17.70 -42.37 -17.94
CA ASP A 159 18.95 -42.94 -18.44
C ASP A 159 20.07 -41.89 -18.48
N ARG A 160 20.95 -41.95 -17.48
CA ARG A 160 22.08 -41.03 -17.32
C ARG A 160 23.05 -41.03 -18.50
N GLU A 161 23.29 -42.16 -19.15
CA GLU A 161 24.32 -42.25 -20.20
C GLU A 161 23.80 -41.67 -21.52
N ILE A 162 22.59 -42.07 -21.92
CA ILE A 162 21.95 -41.56 -23.14
C ILE A 162 21.73 -40.06 -23.01
N MET A 163 21.22 -39.60 -21.87
CA MET A 163 21.03 -38.17 -21.63
C MET A 163 22.35 -37.40 -21.59
N ALA A 164 23.43 -37.96 -21.02
CA ALA A 164 24.74 -37.32 -21.01
C ALA A 164 25.32 -37.17 -22.42
N ALA A 165 25.15 -38.18 -23.27
CA ALA A 165 25.56 -38.12 -24.67
C ALA A 165 24.78 -37.02 -25.42
N LEU A 166 23.46 -36.93 -25.22
CA LEU A 166 22.65 -35.88 -25.82
C LEU A 166 23.09 -34.48 -25.36
N VAL A 167 23.32 -34.27 -24.06
CA VAL A 167 23.83 -33.00 -23.52
C VAL A 167 25.17 -32.63 -24.15
N THR A 168 26.10 -33.58 -24.23
CA THR A 168 27.45 -33.37 -24.77
C THR A 168 27.43 -33.01 -26.26
N ASN A 169 26.56 -33.66 -27.03
CA ASN A 169 26.42 -33.44 -28.48
C ASN A 169 25.54 -32.23 -28.84
N THR A 170 24.93 -31.57 -27.85
CA THR A 170 24.11 -30.37 -28.08
C THR A 170 25.01 -29.16 -28.30
N SER A 171 25.00 -28.62 -29.52
CA SER A 171 25.69 -27.39 -29.86
C SER A 171 24.98 -26.16 -29.27
N LYS A 172 25.61 -24.98 -29.38
CA LYS A 172 24.98 -23.71 -28.96
C LYS A 172 23.74 -23.38 -29.80
N ASP A 173 23.79 -23.68 -31.09
CA ASP A 173 22.73 -23.34 -32.04
C ASP A 173 21.51 -24.27 -31.84
N ASP A 174 21.76 -25.52 -31.43
CA ASP A 174 20.72 -26.54 -31.23
C ASP A 174 20.18 -26.59 -29.79
N CYS A 175 20.65 -25.68 -28.92
CA CYS A 175 20.34 -25.71 -27.49
C CYS A 175 18.83 -25.65 -27.21
N ILE A 176 18.09 -24.80 -27.92
CA ILE A 176 16.65 -24.64 -27.71
C ILE A 176 15.89 -25.90 -28.14
N ASP A 177 16.25 -26.50 -29.27
CA ASP A 177 15.65 -27.76 -29.74
C ASP A 177 15.95 -28.90 -28.76
N GLY A 178 17.19 -28.98 -28.27
CA GLY A 178 17.60 -29.92 -27.23
C GLY A 178 16.78 -29.77 -25.95
N LEU A 179 16.60 -28.53 -25.47
CA LEU A 179 15.79 -28.24 -24.29
C LEU A 179 14.30 -28.60 -24.48
N GLN A 180 13.73 -28.39 -25.66
CA GLN A 180 12.36 -28.81 -25.96
C GLN A 180 12.21 -30.33 -25.92
N LEU A 181 13.19 -31.07 -26.46
CA LEU A 181 13.19 -32.53 -26.44
C LEU A 181 13.23 -33.09 -25.02
N VAL A 182 14.10 -32.57 -24.16
CA VAL A 182 14.29 -33.08 -22.79
C VAL A 182 13.42 -32.38 -21.75
N ALA A 183 12.51 -31.48 -22.17
CA ALA A 183 11.61 -30.77 -21.27
C ALA A 183 10.80 -31.75 -20.40
N PRO A 184 11.02 -31.77 -19.07
CA PRO A 184 10.40 -32.77 -18.22
C PRO A 184 8.93 -32.42 -17.99
N ARG A 185 8.06 -33.44 -17.99
CA ARG A 185 6.70 -33.33 -17.47
C ARG A 185 6.70 -33.48 -15.94
N LYS A 186 5.56 -33.18 -15.32
CA LYS A 186 5.38 -33.31 -13.87
C LYS A 186 5.81 -34.70 -13.38
N GLY A 187 6.82 -34.76 -12.51
CA GLY A 187 7.36 -35.99 -11.93
C GLY A 187 8.40 -36.73 -12.78
N GLN A 188 8.75 -36.22 -13.97
CA GLN A 188 9.84 -36.77 -14.78
C GLN A 188 11.19 -36.18 -14.36
N ASN A 189 12.25 -36.91 -14.68
CA ASN A 189 13.62 -36.51 -14.40
C ASN A 189 14.04 -35.31 -15.24
N SER A 190 14.58 -34.29 -14.57
CA SER A 190 15.01 -33.02 -15.18
C SER A 190 16.52 -32.90 -15.32
N TRP A 191 17.30 -33.96 -15.07
CA TRP A 191 18.77 -33.89 -15.05
C TRP A 191 19.34 -33.39 -16.38
N ALA A 192 18.95 -33.99 -17.51
CA ALA A 192 19.44 -33.60 -18.83
C ALA A 192 19.08 -32.14 -19.16
N PHE A 193 17.85 -31.76 -18.83
CA PHE A 193 17.33 -30.41 -19.01
C PHE A 193 18.16 -29.39 -18.23
N GLU A 194 18.45 -29.67 -16.95
CA GLU A 194 19.26 -28.77 -16.12
C GLU A 194 20.71 -28.69 -16.60
N GLN A 195 21.32 -29.80 -17.02
CA GLN A 195 22.69 -29.76 -17.54
C GLN A 195 22.80 -28.93 -18.83
N MET A 196 21.81 -29.01 -19.72
CA MET A 196 21.76 -28.14 -20.91
C MET A 196 21.59 -26.66 -20.53
N VAL A 197 20.73 -26.35 -19.55
CA VAL A 197 20.58 -24.98 -19.05
C VAL A 197 21.87 -24.48 -18.40
N GLU A 198 22.59 -25.34 -17.69
CA GLU A 198 23.86 -25.02 -17.05
C GLU A 198 24.93 -24.67 -18.08
N GLN A 199 25.11 -25.54 -19.08
CA GLN A 199 26.12 -25.43 -20.13
C GLN A 199 25.87 -24.25 -21.07
N HIS A 200 24.62 -23.99 -21.42
CA HIS A 200 24.23 -22.99 -22.44
C HIS A 200 23.44 -21.82 -21.84
N TRP A 201 23.79 -21.43 -20.61
CA TRP A 201 23.05 -20.41 -19.85
C TRP A 201 22.86 -19.08 -20.58
N GLN A 202 23.85 -18.62 -21.35
CA GLN A 202 23.71 -17.36 -22.09
C GLN A 202 22.61 -17.44 -23.16
N ASN A 203 22.57 -18.54 -23.93
CA ASN A 203 21.54 -18.79 -24.93
C ASN A 203 20.14 -18.87 -24.28
N VAL A 204 20.04 -19.49 -23.10
CA VAL A 204 18.80 -19.53 -22.31
C VAL A 204 18.36 -18.12 -21.90
N ARG A 205 19.29 -17.26 -21.46
CA ARG A 205 18.96 -15.86 -21.13
C ARG A 205 18.47 -15.09 -22.35
N ASP A 206 19.17 -15.21 -23.47
CA ASP A 206 18.80 -14.54 -24.72
C ASP A 206 17.40 -14.99 -25.17
N TYR A 207 17.10 -16.29 -25.03
CA TYR A 207 15.77 -16.84 -25.31
C TYR A 207 14.69 -16.31 -24.36
N LEU A 208 14.94 -16.30 -23.04
CA LEU A 208 14.00 -15.77 -22.05
C LEU A 208 13.73 -14.28 -22.28
N GLU A 209 14.77 -13.48 -22.55
CA GLU A 209 14.64 -12.05 -22.83
C GLU A 209 13.75 -11.79 -24.06
N ALA A 210 13.92 -12.57 -25.13
CA ALA A 210 13.12 -12.43 -26.35
C ALA A 210 11.63 -12.82 -26.18
N HIS A 211 11.30 -13.75 -25.26
CA HIS A 211 9.97 -14.37 -25.20
C HIS A 211 9.15 -14.03 -23.95
N ILE A 212 9.75 -13.47 -22.89
CA ILE A 212 9.03 -13.09 -21.66
C ILE A 212 8.23 -11.79 -21.81
N GLY A 213 8.70 -10.85 -22.64
CA GLY A 213 8.23 -9.46 -22.66
C GLY A 213 7.65 -8.95 -23.98
N MET A 214 7.17 -9.82 -24.89
CA MET A 214 6.60 -9.37 -26.15
C MET A 214 5.34 -8.51 -25.92
N SER A 215 5.52 -7.20 -26.10
CA SER A 215 4.47 -6.18 -26.11
C SER A 215 3.40 -6.55 -27.11
N SER A 216 2.14 -6.38 -26.72
CA SER A 216 0.89 -6.74 -27.41
C SER A 216 0.62 -6.04 -28.76
N GLY A 217 1.66 -5.71 -29.53
CA GLY A 217 1.57 -5.03 -30.84
C GLY A 217 1.39 -5.98 -32.03
N CYS A 218 1.78 -7.25 -31.93
CA CYS A 218 1.61 -8.22 -33.01
C CYS A 218 0.95 -9.51 -32.49
N SER A 219 -0.19 -9.85 -33.09
CA SER A 219 -1.02 -11.05 -32.92
C SER A 219 -0.59 -12.08 -31.86
N GLY A 220 -1.31 -12.12 -30.73
CA GLY A 220 -1.62 -13.35 -29.99
C GLY A 220 -0.48 -14.32 -29.61
N SER A 221 0.78 -13.90 -29.55
CA SER A 221 1.89 -14.79 -29.23
C SER A 221 1.84 -15.17 -27.74
N ARG A 222 1.27 -16.35 -27.45
CA ARG A 222 1.35 -16.98 -26.14
C ARG A 222 2.82 -17.19 -25.78
N VAL A 223 3.16 -16.96 -24.51
CA VAL A 223 4.47 -17.32 -23.96
C VAL A 223 4.73 -18.81 -24.28
N PRO A 224 5.87 -19.17 -24.90
CA PRO A 224 6.16 -20.55 -25.30
C PRO A 224 6.16 -21.51 -24.11
N ASP A 225 5.74 -22.76 -24.32
CA ASP A 225 5.72 -23.81 -23.29
C ASP A 225 7.10 -24.05 -22.66
N LEU A 226 8.16 -23.88 -23.46
CA LEU A 226 9.54 -24.01 -22.98
C LEU A 226 9.87 -23.00 -21.86
N VAL A 227 9.34 -21.77 -21.91
CA VAL A 227 9.55 -20.79 -20.84
C VAL A 227 8.97 -21.32 -19.53
N PHE A 228 7.77 -21.91 -19.56
CA PHE A 228 7.18 -22.52 -18.37
C PHE A 228 8.01 -23.70 -17.87
N SER A 229 8.51 -24.57 -18.76
CA SER A 229 9.40 -25.67 -18.37
C SER A 229 10.70 -25.18 -17.73
N LEU A 230 11.30 -24.11 -18.27
CA LEU A 230 12.50 -23.50 -17.70
C LEU A 230 12.25 -23.04 -16.26
N PHE A 231 11.19 -22.29 -16.00
CA PHE A 231 10.85 -21.88 -14.64
C PHE A 231 10.44 -23.06 -13.76
N ALA A 232 9.63 -24.01 -14.25
CA ALA A 232 9.12 -25.10 -13.43
C ALA A 232 10.17 -26.16 -13.06
N SER A 233 11.18 -26.36 -13.89
CA SER A 233 12.03 -27.56 -13.82
C SER A 233 13.54 -27.29 -13.74
N SER A 234 14.00 -26.05 -13.91
CA SER A 234 15.43 -25.70 -13.79
C SER A 234 15.76 -24.98 -12.46
N PRO A 235 16.46 -25.64 -11.52
CA PRO A 235 17.01 -24.97 -10.34
C PRO A 235 17.83 -23.71 -10.65
N LYS A 236 18.66 -23.71 -11.69
CA LYS A 236 19.45 -22.54 -12.11
C LYS A 236 18.58 -21.36 -12.50
N VAL A 237 17.51 -21.58 -13.25
CA VAL A 237 16.54 -20.51 -13.59
C VAL A 237 15.81 -20.04 -12.33
N GLN A 238 15.31 -20.96 -11.52
CA GLN A 238 14.55 -20.65 -10.29
C GLN A 238 15.37 -19.82 -9.29
N ALA A 239 16.66 -20.12 -9.14
CA ALA A 239 17.57 -19.40 -8.25
C ALA A 239 18.18 -18.13 -8.88
N SER A 240 17.96 -17.88 -10.17
CA SER A 240 18.53 -16.72 -10.86
C SER A 240 17.76 -15.45 -10.51
N ARG A 241 18.46 -14.50 -9.87
CA ARG A 241 17.92 -13.15 -9.60
C ARG A 241 17.48 -12.45 -10.87
N TRP A 242 18.32 -12.49 -11.91
CA TRP A 242 18.03 -11.86 -13.20
C TRP A 242 16.75 -12.44 -13.83
N ALA A 243 16.54 -13.75 -13.79
CA ALA A 243 15.33 -14.37 -14.35
C ALA A 243 14.07 -13.96 -13.58
N CYS A 244 14.16 -13.84 -12.25
CA CYS A 244 13.07 -13.32 -11.42
C CYS A 244 12.72 -11.87 -11.80
N GLU A 245 13.71 -11.02 -12.00
CA GLU A 245 13.51 -9.62 -12.43
C GLU A 245 12.81 -9.53 -13.80
N GLN A 246 13.15 -10.41 -14.75
CA GLN A 246 12.42 -10.47 -16.03
C GLN A 246 10.92 -10.75 -15.82
N VAL A 247 10.59 -11.66 -14.90
CA VAL A 247 9.19 -11.96 -14.56
C VAL A 247 8.49 -10.77 -13.91
N LEU A 248 9.18 -10.10 -12.97
CA LEU A 248 8.65 -8.94 -12.23
C LEU A 248 8.38 -7.72 -13.11
N ASP A 249 9.21 -7.49 -14.14
CA ASP A 249 9.18 -6.25 -14.91
C ASP A 249 8.52 -6.33 -16.27
N ARG A 250 8.52 -7.50 -16.92
CA ARG A 250 8.18 -7.61 -18.35
C ARG A 250 7.00 -8.53 -18.66
N VAL A 251 6.60 -9.42 -17.74
CA VAL A 251 5.55 -10.42 -18.00
C VAL A 251 4.15 -9.80 -18.02
N ASP A 252 3.31 -10.28 -18.94
CA ASP A 252 1.90 -9.97 -18.97
C ASP A 252 1.16 -10.50 -17.71
N PRO A 253 0.28 -9.70 -17.07
CA PRO A 253 -0.43 -10.10 -15.86
C PRO A 253 -1.18 -11.44 -15.94
N THR A 254 -1.62 -11.87 -17.13
CA THR A 254 -2.34 -13.16 -17.30
C THR A 254 -1.44 -14.38 -17.13
N VAL A 255 -0.14 -14.25 -17.38
CA VAL A 255 0.84 -15.34 -17.32
C VAL A 255 1.68 -15.26 -16.04
N PHE A 256 1.83 -14.07 -15.47
CA PHE A 256 2.64 -13.79 -14.30
C PHE A 256 2.44 -14.79 -13.14
N PRO A 257 1.20 -15.10 -12.68
CA PRO A 257 1.00 -16.00 -11.55
C PRO A 257 1.59 -17.42 -11.75
N ARG A 258 1.64 -17.88 -13.00
CA ARG A 258 2.20 -19.21 -13.34
C ARG A 258 3.72 -19.24 -13.29
N LEU A 259 4.39 -18.12 -13.59
CA LEU A 259 5.86 -18.04 -13.61
C LEU A 259 6.43 -17.67 -12.24
N ILE A 260 5.83 -16.69 -11.56
CA ILE A 260 6.35 -16.17 -10.29
C ILE A 260 6.45 -17.24 -9.21
N GLN A 261 5.53 -18.22 -9.20
CA GLN A 261 5.49 -19.29 -8.20
C GLN A 261 6.72 -20.21 -8.19
N HIS A 262 7.50 -20.20 -9.29
CA HIS A 262 8.71 -20.98 -9.40
C HIS A 262 9.97 -20.18 -9.08
N CYS A 263 9.87 -18.86 -9.01
CA CYS A 263 10.98 -17.97 -8.69
C CYS A 263 11.37 -18.12 -7.21
N ARG A 264 12.64 -18.43 -6.93
CA ARG A 264 13.17 -18.61 -5.57
C ARG A 264 14.07 -17.47 -5.09
N ALA A 265 14.40 -16.52 -5.97
CA ALA A 265 15.20 -15.34 -5.67
C ALA A 265 14.37 -14.04 -5.56
N ILE A 266 13.07 -14.18 -5.26
CA ILE A 266 12.20 -13.05 -4.93
C ILE A 266 12.58 -12.52 -3.55
N VAL A 267 12.65 -11.20 -3.41
CA VAL A 267 12.90 -10.51 -2.14
C VAL A 267 11.73 -9.59 -1.78
N ALA A 268 11.70 -9.13 -0.53
CA ALA A 268 10.62 -8.27 -0.03
C ALA A 268 10.40 -7.00 -0.87
N ASP A 269 11.47 -6.35 -1.33
CA ASP A 269 11.38 -5.11 -2.12
C ASP A 269 10.72 -5.30 -3.49
N ASP A 270 10.77 -6.51 -4.05
CA ASP A 270 10.03 -6.84 -5.28
C ASP A 270 8.53 -6.76 -5.04
N VAL A 271 8.08 -7.37 -3.93
CA VAL A 271 6.67 -7.41 -3.55
C VAL A 271 6.19 -6.01 -3.18
N ARG A 272 7.01 -5.22 -2.46
CA ARG A 272 6.72 -3.79 -2.20
C ARG A 272 6.52 -3.02 -3.52
N SER A 273 7.40 -3.23 -4.48
CA SER A 273 7.33 -2.60 -5.81
C SER A 273 6.05 -3.00 -6.57
N LEU A 274 5.66 -4.28 -6.50
CA LEU A 274 4.41 -4.76 -7.10
C LEU A 274 3.18 -4.14 -6.44
N PHE A 275 3.13 -4.06 -5.10
CA PHE A 275 2.05 -3.36 -4.39
C PHE A 275 1.94 -1.90 -4.83
N LEU A 276 3.07 -1.19 -4.97
CA LEU A 276 3.08 0.20 -5.45
C LEU A 276 2.55 0.31 -6.88
N ARG A 277 2.97 -0.56 -7.79
CA ARG A 277 2.45 -0.62 -9.17
C ARG A 277 0.93 -0.87 -9.19
N TRP A 278 0.46 -1.81 -8.38
CA TRP A 278 -0.96 -2.13 -8.25
C TRP A 278 -1.78 -0.93 -7.78
N HIS A 279 -1.25 -0.16 -6.84
CA HIS A 279 -1.91 1.02 -6.29
C HIS A 279 -2.03 2.18 -7.30
N ILE A 280 -1.01 2.37 -8.14
CA ILE A 280 -0.98 3.41 -9.18
C ILE A 280 -1.95 3.11 -10.33
N LEU A 281 -2.26 1.83 -10.59
CA LEU A 281 -3.18 1.44 -11.66
C LEU A 281 -4.61 1.96 -11.40
N ARG A 282 -5.07 2.89 -12.26
CA ARG A 282 -6.45 3.40 -12.26
C ARG A 282 -7.46 2.30 -12.58
N LYS A 283 -8.71 2.46 -12.10
CA LYS A 283 -9.91 1.60 -12.29
C LYS A 283 -10.21 1.27 -13.76
N THR A 284 -9.34 0.53 -14.40
CA THR A 284 -9.53 -0.17 -15.67
C THR A 284 -9.59 -1.65 -15.31
N GLY A 285 -10.35 -2.46 -16.07
CA GLY A 285 -10.63 -3.87 -15.74
C GLY A 285 -9.41 -4.77 -15.45
N LYS A 286 -8.19 -4.29 -15.71
CA LYS A 286 -6.90 -4.94 -15.39
C LYS A 286 -6.50 -4.90 -13.90
N LYS A 287 -7.23 -4.20 -13.04
CA LYS A 287 -6.86 -4.07 -11.61
C LYS A 287 -7.01 -5.38 -10.83
N ASP A 288 -7.97 -6.23 -11.19
CA ASP A 288 -8.21 -7.51 -10.52
C ASP A 288 -7.19 -8.58 -10.96
N GLU A 289 -6.83 -8.61 -12.26
CA GLU A 289 -5.74 -9.45 -12.77
C GLU A 289 -4.41 -9.13 -12.09
N PHE A 290 -4.11 -7.84 -11.90
CA PHE A 290 -2.89 -7.42 -11.21
C PHE A 290 -2.94 -7.72 -9.71
N LYS A 291 -4.15 -7.73 -9.09
CA LYS A 291 -4.31 -8.17 -7.69
C LYS A 291 -3.91 -9.64 -7.53
N GLU A 292 -4.29 -10.51 -8.47
CA GLU A 292 -3.87 -11.92 -8.47
C GLU A 292 -2.35 -12.05 -8.58
N CYS A 293 -1.71 -11.20 -9.40
CA CYS A 293 -0.24 -11.16 -9.51
C CYS A 293 0.42 -10.84 -8.16
N VAL A 294 -0.04 -9.77 -7.49
CA VAL A 294 0.46 -9.39 -6.15
C VAL A 294 0.21 -10.52 -5.16
N ALA A 295 -0.98 -11.13 -5.17
CA ALA A 295 -1.31 -12.22 -4.28
C ALA A 295 -0.39 -13.43 -4.45
N LYS A 296 -0.09 -13.79 -5.69
CA LYS A 296 0.81 -14.90 -5.98
C LYS A 296 2.26 -14.60 -5.61
N ALA A 297 2.73 -13.36 -5.84
CA ALA A 297 4.05 -12.93 -5.39
C ALA A 297 4.18 -12.96 -3.86
N CYS A 298 3.17 -12.48 -3.13
CA CYS A 298 3.10 -12.56 -1.67
C CYS A 298 3.15 -14.02 -1.19
N SER A 299 2.32 -14.89 -1.75
CA SER A 299 2.30 -16.32 -1.38
C SER A 299 3.65 -17.01 -1.66
N THR A 300 4.32 -16.66 -2.77
CA THR A 300 5.63 -17.20 -3.09
C THR A 300 6.68 -16.73 -2.10
N LEU A 301 6.72 -15.43 -1.80
CA LEU A 301 7.62 -14.86 -0.79
C LEU A 301 7.37 -15.48 0.60
N ALA A 302 6.11 -15.61 1.01
CA ALA A 302 5.73 -16.25 2.27
C ALA A 302 6.18 -17.72 2.34
N THR A 303 6.14 -18.46 1.23
CA THR A 303 6.65 -19.84 1.18
C THR A 303 8.17 -19.89 1.36
N LEU A 304 8.89 -18.90 0.82
CA LEU A 304 10.35 -18.81 0.93
C LEU A 304 10.81 -18.31 2.31
N MET A 305 10.01 -17.45 2.95
CA MET A 305 10.37 -16.73 4.17
C MET A 305 9.65 -17.23 5.42
N ALA A 306 8.59 -18.04 5.30
CA ALA A 306 7.75 -18.56 6.39
C ALA A 306 7.46 -17.51 7.50
N ASP A 307 8.21 -17.56 8.60
CA ASP A 307 8.06 -16.69 9.78
C ASP A 307 8.89 -15.40 9.72
N THR A 308 9.65 -15.19 8.65
CA THR A 308 10.50 -13.99 8.46
C THR A 308 9.90 -12.99 7.49
N MET A 309 8.65 -13.19 7.06
CA MET A 309 7.98 -12.23 6.18
C MET A 309 7.87 -10.88 6.88
N PRO A 310 8.37 -9.79 6.26
CA PRO A 310 8.31 -8.46 6.85
C PRO A 310 6.89 -8.06 7.22
N SER A 311 6.75 -7.49 8.42
CA SER A 311 5.45 -7.14 8.99
C SER A 311 4.68 -6.13 8.13
N ASP A 312 5.34 -5.20 7.43
CA ASP A 312 4.68 -4.27 6.51
C ASP A 312 3.94 -4.98 5.37
N LEU A 313 4.58 -6.00 4.78
CA LEU A 313 4.01 -6.79 3.69
C LEU A 313 2.90 -7.73 4.18
N ALA A 314 3.07 -8.33 5.36
CA ALA A 314 2.06 -9.20 5.96
C ALA A 314 0.78 -8.41 6.27
N LEU A 315 0.92 -7.22 6.88
CA LEU A 315 -0.19 -6.32 7.16
C LEU A 315 -0.85 -5.79 5.87
N ALA A 316 -0.06 -5.46 4.84
CA ALA A 316 -0.58 -5.07 3.53
C ALA A 316 -1.41 -6.18 2.87
N ALA A 317 -0.93 -7.43 2.90
CA ALA A 317 -1.66 -8.57 2.37
C ALA A 317 -2.98 -8.80 3.12
N ALA A 318 -2.96 -8.66 4.46
CA ALA A 318 -4.15 -8.81 5.31
C ALA A 318 -5.19 -7.71 5.06
N TRP A 319 -4.73 -6.45 4.93
CA TRP A 319 -5.56 -5.27 4.66
C TRP A 319 -6.31 -5.40 3.32
N HIS A 320 -5.60 -5.88 2.29
CA HIS A 320 -6.14 -6.02 0.94
C HIS A 320 -6.88 -7.35 0.67
N LYS A 321 -7.11 -8.17 1.71
CA LYS A 321 -7.77 -9.48 1.62
C LYS A 321 -7.05 -10.42 0.63
N ILE A 322 -5.72 -10.43 0.65
CA ILE A 322 -4.87 -11.30 -0.17
C ILE A 322 -4.53 -12.58 0.60
N GLY A 323 -4.23 -12.46 1.89
CA GLY A 323 -3.91 -13.57 2.78
C GLY A 323 -3.77 -13.07 4.21
N ASP A 324 -3.91 -13.97 5.18
CA ASP A 324 -3.69 -13.66 6.59
C ASP A 324 -2.21 -13.81 6.96
N PRO A 325 -1.68 -13.01 7.91
CA PRO A 325 -0.32 -13.16 8.40
C PRO A 325 -0.12 -14.54 9.04
N ALA A 326 1.09 -15.10 8.92
CA ALA A 326 1.42 -16.40 9.51
C ALA A 326 1.66 -16.31 11.03
N ARG A 327 2.29 -15.21 11.48
CA ARG A 327 2.62 -15.01 12.90
C ARG A 327 1.42 -14.48 13.68
N SER A 328 1.24 -14.98 14.91
CA SER A 328 0.08 -14.65 15.77
C SER A 328 0.05 -13.18 16.21
N ASP A 329 1.22 -12.57 16.38
CA ASP A 329 1.36 -11.14 16.69
C ASP A 329 0.91 -10.24 15.52
N GLN A 330 1.32 -10.58 14.29
CA GLN A 330 0.86 -9.92 13.07
C GLN A 330 -0.65 -10.11 12.85
N GLN A 331 -1.20 -11.28 13.20
CA GLN A 331 -2.64 -11.54 13.11
C GLN A 331 -3.46 -10.65 14.05
N GLY A 332 -2.96 -10.41 15.28
CA GLY A 332 -3.58 -9.48 16.23
C GLY A 332 -3.66 -8.07 15.65
N VAL A 333 -2.53 -7.54 15.18
CA VAL A 333 -2.46 -6.20 14.60
C VAL A 333 -3.32 -6.09 13.35
N ALA A 334 -3.31 -7.11 12.49
CA ALA A 334 -4.18 -7.15 11.32
C ALA A 334 -5.66 -7.13 11.72
N ALA A 335 -6.07 -7.84 12.78
CA ALA A 335 -7.43 -7.81 13.29
C ALA A 335 -7.82 -6.42 13.81
N SER A 336 -6.95 -5.74 14.57
CA SER A 336 -7.20 -4.37 15.02
C SER A 336 -7.30 -3.39 13.86
N LEU A 337 -6.41 -3.48 12.86
CA LEU A 337 -6.47 -2.62 11.68
C LEU A 337 -7.81 -2.77 10.95
N ARG A 338 -8.31 -4.00 10.81
CA ARG A 338 -9.59 -4.31 10.15
C ARG A 338 -10.81 -3.64 10.78
N GLU A 339 -10.70 -3.12 12.00
CA GLU A 339 -11.77 -2.40 12.69
C GLU A 339 -11.84 -0.92 12.26
N LEU A 340 -10.75 -0.37 11.70
CA LEU A 340 -10.68 1.02 11.25
C LEU A 340 -11.63 1.35 10.09
N PRO A 341 -12.11 2.60 10.00
CA PRO A 341 -12.94 3.05 8.89
C PRO A 341 -12.13 3.03 7.58
N SER A 342 -12.70 2.45 6.53
CA SER A 342 -12.02 2.26 5.23
C SER A 342 -13.05 2.19 4.12
N GLY A 343 -12.81 2.87 2.99
CA GLY A 343 -13.69 2.79 1.83
C GLY A 343 -13.80 1.38 1.22
N ALA A 344 -12.92 0.45 1.59
CA ALA A 344 -12.98 -0.93 1.13
C ALA A 344 -13.98 -1.80 1.92
N TRP A 345 -14.38 -1.38 3.13
CA TRP A 345 -15.11 -2.17 4.10
C TRP A 345 -16.27 -1.33 4.66
N ASP A 346 -17.51 -1.81 4.54
CA ASP A 346 -18.72 -1.09 4.99
C ASP A 346 -18.83 -1.09 6.54
N ARG A 347 -17.89 -0.39 7.20
CA ARG A 347 -17.66 -0.40 8.65
C ARG A 347 -17.56 0.99 9.28
N GLU A 348 -17.79 2.05 8.50
CA GLU A 348 -17.87 3.42 9.01
C GLU A 348 -18.89 3.53 10.17
N ALA A 349 -19.99 2.76 10.11
CA ALA A 349 -21.01 2.72 11.15
C ALA A 349 -20.46 2.29 12.53
N LEU A 350 -19.73 1.16 12.61
CA LEU A 350 -19.24 0.63 13.89
C LEU A 350 -18.22 1.56 14.55
N TRP A 351 -17.28 2.10 13.77
CA TRP A 351 -16.27 3.01 14.29
C TRP A 351 -16.85 4.36 14.73
N SER A 352 -17.88 4.84 14.01
CA SER A 352 -18.60 6.06 14.37
C SER A 352 -19.39 5.94 15.68
N GLU A 353 -19.81 4.73 16.05
CA GLU A 353 -20.52 4.44 17.31
C GLU A 353 -19.57 4.35 18.52
N LEU A 354 -18.26 4.17 18.32
CA LEU A 354 -17.29 4.17 19.40
C LEU A 354 -17.05 5.58 19.93
N GLY A 355 -17.39 5.81 21.21
CA GLY A 355 -17.08 7.04 21.93
C GLY A 355 -15.57 7.22 22.20
N PRO A 356 -15.13 8.43 22.62
CA PRO A 356 -13.71 8.76 22.78
C PRO A 356 -12.92 7.80 23.68
N ALA A 357 -13.52 7.35 24.79
CA ALA A 357 -12.86 6.42 25.73
C ALA A 357 -12.64 5.03 25.13
N ALA A 358 -13.57 4.54 24.31
CA ALA A 358 -13.43 3.23 23.65
C ALA A 358 -12.36 3.27 22.55
N ARG A 359 -12.26 4.39 21.82
CA ARG A 359 -11.18 4.59 20.83
C ARG A 359 -9.81 4.70 21.50
N GLU A 360 -9.71 5.34 22.65
CA GLU A 360 -8.45 5.37 23.40
C GLU A 360 -8.06 3.99 23.94
N ALA A 361 -9.03 3.19 24.43
CA ALA A 361 -8.78 1.82 24.82
C ALA A 361 -8.27 0.96 23.64
N TRP A 362 -8.83 1.16 22.44
CA TRP A 362 -8.35 0.51 21.22
C TRP A 362 -6.91 0.92 20.87
N ARG A 363 -6.56 2.21 20.98
CA ARG A 363 -5.18 2.66 20.73
C ARG A 363 -4.20 2.07 21.74
N GLN A 364 -4.60 1.97 23.00
CA GLN A 364 -3.81 1.33 24.04
C GLN A 364 -3.59 -0.16 23.74
N ASP A 365 -4.63 -0.88 23.32
CA ASP A 365 -4.53 -2.29 22.92
C ASP A 365 -3.57 -2.46 21.74
N LEU A 366 -3.71 -1.66 20.68
CA LEU A 366 -2.80 -1.69 19.53
C LEU A 366 -1.35 -1.38 19.94
N PHE A 367 -1.14 -0.39 20.83
CA PHE A 367 0.18 -0.07 21.37
C PHE A 367 0.79 -1.25 22.13
N ASP A 368 0.02 -1.91 23.00
CA ASP A 368 0.48 -3.04 23.80
C ASP A 368 0.82 -4.26 22.94
N GLN A 369 0.10 -4.46 21.82
CA GLN A 369 0.40 -5.51 20.85
C GLN A 369 1.76 -5.32 20.16
N VAL A 370 2.17 -4.08 19.86
CA VAL A 370 3.38 -3.81 19.04
C VAL A 370 4.60 -3.36 19.84
N ARG A 371 4.43 -2.84 21.06
CA ARG A 371 5.53 -2.30 21.87
C ARG A 371 6.64 -3.32 22.14
N GLY A 372 6.30 -4.61 22.25
CA GLY A 372 7.25 -5.67 22.57
C GLY A 372 8.07 -6.18 21.38
N ASP A 373 7.70 -5.82 20.14
CA ASP A 373 8.37 -6.28 18.93
C ASP A 373 8.70 -5.10 17.99
N PRO A 374 9.98 -4.69 17.91
CA PRO A 374 10.37 -3.56 17.09
C PRO A 374 10.22 -3.83 15.58
N GLU A 375 10.30 -5.09 15.12
CA GLU A 375 10.08 -5.41 13.71
C GLU A 375 8.61 -5.20 13.34
N LEU A 376 7.69 -5.63 14.21
CA LEU A 376 6.26 -5.42 14.04
C LEU A 376 5.87 -3.94 14.13
N ALA A 377 6.43 -3.20 15.08
CA ALA A 377 6.20 -1.76 15.22
C ALA A 377 6.69 -0.97 13.98
N HIS A 378 7.89 -1.29 13.49
CA HIS A 378 8.43 -0.70 12.27
C HIS A 378 7.61 -1.08 11.03
N GLY A 379 7.20 -2.35 10.93
CA GLY A 379 6.35 -2.83 9.84
C GLY A 379 4.97 -2.15 9.82
N LEU A 380 4.35 -1.97 10.99
CA LEU A 380 3.09 -1.24 11.14
C LEU A 380 3.23 0.23 10.74
N LEU A 381 4.33 0.89 11.13
CA LEU A 381 4.60 2.29 10.76
C LEU A 381 4.74 2.47 9.25
N ASP A 382 5.55 1.62 8.60
CA ASP A 382 5.76 1.68 7.16
C ASP A 382 4.45 1.39 6.40
N PHE A 383 3.74 0.32 6.81
CA PHE A 383 2.43 -0.02 6.27
C PHE A 383 1.44 1.14 6.41
N ALA A 384 1.32 1.74 7.60
CA ALA A 384 0.36 2.80 7.86
C ALA A 384 0.65 4.06 7.03
N CYS A 385 1.93 4.44 6.94
CA CYS A 385 2.35 5.58 6.14
C CYS A 385 2.01 5.40 4.65
N LEU A 386 2.13 4.19 4.11
CA LEU A 386 1.86 3.91 2.69
C LEU A 386 0.38 3.65 2.39
N TRP A 387 -0.29 2.81 3.18
CA TRP A 387 -1.52 2.14 2.74
C TRP A 387 -2.79 2.61 3.44
N LEU A 388 -2.69 3.17 4.64
CA LEU A 388 -3.89 3.62 5.35
C LEU A 388 -4.44 4.91 4.73
N GLU A 389 -5.76 4.93 4.57
CA GLU A 389 -6.50 6.15 4.21
C GLU A 389 -6.36 7.19 5.32
N GLN A 390 -6.55 8.48 5.01
CA GLN A 390 -6.26 9.55 5.97
C GLN A 390 -7.07 9.44 7.28
N VAL A 391 -8.33 8.99 7.18
CA VAL A 391 -9.21 8.80 8.34
C VAL A 391 -8.69 7.68 9.25
N ALA A 392 -8.31 6.54 8.68
CA ALA A 392 -7.70 5.44 9.42
C ALA A 392 -6.32 5.79 9.98
N PHE A 393 -5.51 6.53 9.21
CA PHE A 393 -4.18 6.96 9.63
C PHE A 393 -4.23 7.88 10.86
N ALA A 394 -5.21 8.79 10.92
CA ALA A 394 -5.39 9.69 12.06
C ALA A 394 -5.68 8.94 13.39
N GLU A 395 -6.26 7.74 13.33
CA GLU A 395 -6.54 6.94 14.52
C GLU A 395 -5.30 6.19 15.04
N VAL A 396 -4.38 5.79 14.16
CA VAL A 396 -3.11 5.12 14.52
C VAL A 396 -1.97 6.10 14.80
N GLU A 397 -2.04 7.33 14.31
CA GLU A 397 -1.01 8.37 14.52
C GLU A 397 -0.61 8.55 16.01
N PRO A 398 -1.55 8.64 16.98
CA PRO A 398 -1.18 8.76 18.40
C PRO A 398 -0.41 7.54 18.93
N VAL A 399 -0.67 6.34 18.40
CA VAL A 399 0.07 5.12 18.78
C VAL A 399 1.52 5.22 18.32
N PHE A 400 1.76 5.72 17.11
CA PHE A 400 3.13 5.93 16.62
C PHE A 400 3.88 7.00 17.40
N LEU A 401 3.23 8.11 17.74
CA LEU A 401 3.86 9.16 18.55
C LEU A 401 4.32 8.62 19.91
N ARG A 402 3.54 7.74 20.53
CA ARG A 402 3.91 7.03 21.77
C ARG A 402 5.03 6.02 21.57
N LEU A 403 5.04 5.28 20.46
CA LEU A 403 6.15 4.36 20.14
C LEU A 403 7.45 5.12 19.93
N MET A 404 7.40 6.29 19.31
CA MET A 404 8.54 7.18 19.08
C MET A 404 9.02 7.88 20.36
N ASP A 405 8.48 7.56 21.54
CA ASP A 405 9.18 7.84 22.80
C ASP A 405 10.45 7.00 22.95
N ASP A 406 10.52 5.87 22.25
CA ASP A 406 11.75 5.11 22.04
C ASP A 406 12.55 5.69 20.86
N GLU A 407 13.85 5.93 21.09
CA GLU A 407 14.77 6.48 20.10
C GLU A 407 14.95 5.58 18.87
N ASP A 408 14.83 4.26 19.00
CA ASP A 408 14.97 3.33 17.87
C ASP A 408 13.82 3.49 16.88
N HIS A 409 12.60 3.65 17.41
CA HIS A 409 11.39 3.90 16.61
C HIS A 409 11.42 5.29 15.95
N LEU A 410 11.91 6.31 16.68
CA LEU A 410 12.13 7.65 16.12
C LEU A 410 13.20 7.63 15.01
N ALA A 411 14.29 6.90 15.19
CA ALA A 411 15.34 6.75 14.18
C ALA A 411 14.81 6.05 12.92
N PHE A 412 13.98 5.03 13.07
CA PHE A 412 13.32 4.38 11.93
C PHE A 412 12.37 5.32 11.18
N ALA A 413 11.53 6.08 11.90
CA ALA A 413 10.66 7.08 11.29
C ALA A 413 11.45 8.16 10.50
N ASN A 414 12.63 8.58 11.01
CA ASN A 414 13.54 9.48 10.30
C ASN A 414 14.13 8.87 9.01
N ARG A 415 14.40 7.57 8.99
CA ARG A 415 14.79 6.86 7.76
C ARG A 415 13.66 6.87 6.73
N LEU A 416 12.42 6.58 7.16
CA LEU A 416 11.24 6.67 6.30
C LEU A 416 11.01 8.11 5.79
N ALA A 417 11.26 9.12 6.61
CA ALA A 417 11.16 10.52 6.20
C ALA A 417 12.14 10.90 5.06
N SER A 418 13.25 10.17 4.90
CA SER A 418 14.31 10.45 3.93
C SER A 418 14.33 9.51 2.72
N ALA A 419 13.62 8.39 2.77
CA ALA A 419 13.62 7.36 1.72
C ALA A 419 12.20 6.88 1.34
N GLY A 420 12.02 6.40 0.12
CA GLY A 420 10.75 5.81 -0.35
C GLY A 420 9.79 6.79 -1.07
N PRO A 421 8.55 6.38 -1.36
CA PRO A 421 7.56 7.19 -2.07
C PRO A 421 7.22 8.50 -1.34
N ARG A 422 6.88 9.55 -2.10
CA ARG A 422 6.63 10.89 -1.54
C ARG A 422 5.56 10.91 -0.44
N GLN A 423 4.52 10.10 -0.55
CA GLN A 423 3.47 9.98 0.46
C GLN A 423 4.00 9.46 1.81
N LEU A 424 4.77 8.38 1.78
CA LEU A 424 5.44 7.81 2.95
C LEU A 424 6.35 8.87 3.59
N GLN A 425 7.20 9.52 2.79
CA GLN A 425 8.10 10.56 3.29
C GLN A 425 7.35 11.69 3.98
N LEU A 426 6.23 12.16 3.41
CA LEU A 426 5.46 13.27 3.97
C LEU A 426 4.77 12.89 5.28
N ARG A 427 4.20 11.67 5.37
CA ARG A 427 3.57 11.17 6.60
C ARG A 427 4.60 10.90 7.70
N ALA A 428 5.72 10.26 7.37
CA ALA A 428 6.82 10.07 8.32
C ALA A 428 7.43 11.40 8.79
N LYS A 429 7.60 12.39 7.89
CA LYS A 429 8.00 13.76 8.27
C LYS A 429 6.99 14.42 9.19
N GLY A 430 5.70 14.22 8.96
CA GLY A 430 4.62 14.68 9.84
C GLY A 430 4.80 14.13 11.25
N LEU A 431 4.93 12.81 11.38
CA LEU A 431 5.12 12.14 12.67
C LEU A 431 6.41 12.60 13.39
N VAL A 432 7.54 12.67 12.68
CA VAL A 432 8.81 13.14 13.24
C VAL A 432 8.70 14.58 13.73
N ARG A 433 8.10 15.48 12.94
CA ARG A 433 7.90 16.89 13.34
C ARG A 433 6.95 17.03 14.52
N SER A 434 5.87 16.23 14.54
CA SER A 434 4.94 16.18 15.67
C SER A 434 5.64 15.67 16.95
N ARG A 435 6.55 14.70 16.83
CA ARG A 435 7.28 14.12 17.98
C ARG A 435 8.40 15.00 18.51
N GLN A 436 9.19 15.61 17.63
CA GLN A 436 10.33 16.45 17.99
C GLN A 436 9.90 17.82 18.55
N GLY A 437 8.60 18.12 18.51
CA GLY A 437 8.12 19.49 18.57
C GLY A 437 8.57 20.24 17.32
N ALA A 438 7.82 21.23 16.88
CA ALA A 438 8.29 22.11 15.83
C ALA A 438 9.54 22.86 16.32
N LEU A 439 10.75 22.36 16.02
CA LEU A 439 11.97 23.15 16.06
C LEU A 439 11.89 24.20 14.94
N ASP A 440 11.66 25.44 15.39
CA ASP A 440 11.99 26.73 14.80
C ASP A 440 11.32 27.17 13.47
N LEU A 441 10.19 27.85 13.64
CA LEU A 441 10.00 29.19 13.03
C LEU A 441 9.92 30.30 14.09
N GLU A 442 10.36 30.03 15.32
CA GLU A 442 10.61 31.05 16.33
C GLU A 442 12.05 31.57 16.15
N GLY A 443 12.19 32.89 15.92
CA GLY A 443 13.44 33.57 16.23
C GLY A 443 13.68 33.57 17.74
N PRO A 444 14.90 33.86 18.21
CA PRO A 444 15.28 33.61 19.60
C PRO A 444 14.50 34.53 20.54
N VAL A 445 13.51 33.97 21.25
CA VAL A 445 12.87 34.60 22.40
C VAL A 445 12.80 33.58 23.53
N GLY A 446 13.62 33.84 24.55
CA GLY A 446 13.49 33.42 25.95
C GLY A 446 12.97 32.01 26.24
N GLN A 447 13.90 31.13 26.63
CA GLN A 447 13.59 29.93 27.43
C GLN A 447 12.67 30.29 28.61
N GLY A 448 11.45 29.76 28.59
CA GLY A 448 10.55 29.65 29.74
C GLY A 448 10.10 28.19 29.84
N GLU A 449 10.52 27.50 30.89
CA GLU A 449 10.13 26.13 31.20
C GLU A 449 8.62 26.07 31.50
N ASP A 450 7.86 25.30 30.71
CA ASP A 450 6.65 24.62 31.20
C ASP A 450 6.29 23.40 30.33
N ALA A 451 7.16 22.39 30.37
CA ALA A 451 6.97 21.09 29.72
C ALA A 451 6.09 20.16 30.58
N THR A 452 4.82 20.50 30.84
CA THR A 452 3.88 19.54 31.50
C THR A 452 2.42 19.58 31.00
N ALA A 453 2.09 20.27 29.91
CA ALA A 453 0.77 20.13 29.29
C ALA A 453 0.81 19.05 28.19
N LEU A 454 0.14 17.91 28.41
CA LEU A 454 -0.10 16.91 27.37
C LEU A 454 -0.77 17.60 26.15
N PRO A 455 -0.32 17.34 24.91
CA PRO A 455 -0.93 17.92 23.73
C PRO A 455 -2.38 17.43 23.58
N ARG A 456 -3.33 18.36 23.57
CA ARG A 456 -4.75 18.05 23.34
C ARG A 456 -4.91 17.57 21.89
N VAL A 457 -5.40 16.34 21.72
CA VAL A 457 -5.54 15.66 20.42
C VAL A 457 -6.91 15.99 19.80
N GLY A 458 -6.91 16.59 18.60
CA GLY A 458 -8.11 16.90 17.80
C GLY A 458 -8.60 18.35 17.87
N ALA A 459 -9.33 18.79 16.84
CA ALA A 459 -10.02 20.07 16.83
C ALA A 459 -11.21 20.03 17.82
N GLN A 460 -11.37 21.08 18.62
CA GLN A 460 -12.39 21.21 19.66
C GLN A 460 -13.55 22.12 19.25
N THR A 461 -13.46 22.76 18.09
CA THR A 461 -14.46 23.68 17.56
C THR A 461 -14.91 23.28 16.14
N TRP A 462 -15.98 23.90 15.65
CA TRP A 462 -16.46 23.76 14.26
C TRP A 462 -15.46 24.28 13.20
N LEU A 463 -14.34 24.90 13.62
CA LEU A 463 -13.24 25.23 12.71
C LEU A 463 -12.56 23.95 12.16
N CYS A 464 -12.74 22.80 12.83
CA CYS A 464 -12.37 21.46 12.38
C CYS A 464 -10.88 21.27 12.01
N ASP A 465 -10.00 22.18 12.43
CA ASP A 465 -8.55 22.07 12.25
C ASP A 465 -7.82 22.42 13.56
N PRO A 466 -7.14 21.45 14.20
CA PRO A 466 -6.44 21.67 15.47
C PRO A 466 -5.25 22.62 15.34
N SER A 467 -4.69 22.78 14.14
CA SER A 467 -3.59 23.72 13.87
C SER A 467 -4.09 25.15 13.90
N VAL A 468 -5.27 25.40 13.31
CA VAL A 468 -5.92 26.72 13.32
C VAL A 468 -6.27 27.13 14.76
N GLU A 469 -6.89 26.21 15.51
CA GLU A 469 -7.24 26.43 16.90
C GLU A 469 -6.00 26.70 17.77
N ARG A 470 -4.91 25.95 17.55
CA ARG A 470 -3.65 26.14 18.31
C ARG A 470 -3.01 27.50 18.04
N VAL A 471 -3.05 27.99 16.80
CA VAL A 471 -2.55 29.33 16.46
C VAL A 471 -3.37 30.41 17.18
N ILE A 472 -4.69 30.30 17.17
CA ILE A 472 -5.58 31.28 17.82
C ILE A 472 -5.43 31.21 19.35
N HIS A 473 -5.50 30.00 19.92
CA HIS A 473 -5.37 29.76 21.36
C HIS A 473 -4.01 30.20 21.90
N GLY A 474 -2.93 29.89 21.18
CA GLY A 474 -1.57 30.27 21.55
C GLY A 474 -1.40 31.79 21.58
N ALA A 475 -1.90 32.48 20.55
CA ALA A 475 -1.84 33.95 20.50
C ALA A 475 -2.61 34.60 21.66
N LEU A 476 -3.77 34.06 22.03
CA LEU A 476 -4.57 34.56 23.16
C LEU A 476 -3.96 34.20 24.53
N SER A 477 -3.33 33.03 24.65
CA SER A 477 -2.63 32.63 25.87
C SER A 477 -1.43 33.54 26.14
N GLN A 478 -0.72 33.96 25.10
CA GLN A 478 0.37 34.95 25.22
C GLN A 478 -0.14 36.31 25.70
N VAL A 479 -1.35 36.73 25.26
CA VAL A 479 -2.00 37.95 25.77
C VAL A 479 -2.29 37.84 27.26
N GLU A 480 -2.79 36.69 27.74
CA GLU A 480 -3.02 36.48 29.17
C GLU A 480 -1.72 36.58 29.97
N GLU A 481 -0.65 35.98 29.47
CA GLU A 481 0.65 36.02 30.12
C GLU A 481 1.22 37.45 30.18
N GLU A 482 1.22 38.17 29.05
CA GLU A 482 1.67 39.56 28.97
C GLU A 482 0.84 40.46 29.90
N TYR A 483 -0.48 40.36 29.82
CA TYR A 483 -1.39 41.15 30.63
C TYR A 483 -1.19 40.89 32.13
N CYS A 484 -1.14 39.63 32.56
CA CYS A 484 -0.92 39.30 33.96
C CYS A 484 0.43 39.81 34.46
N ARG A 485 1.49 39.77 33.63
CA ARG A 485 2.81 40.31 33.98
C ARG A 485 2.76 41.84 34.17
N GLU A 486 2.10 42.56 33.27
CA GLU A 486 1.90 44.02 33.36
C GLU A 486 1.09 44.41 34.59
N TYR A 487 0.03 43.64 34.88
CA TYR A 487 -0.94 43.92 35.96
C TYR A 487 -0.28 44.08 37.34
N LEU A 488 0.86 43.42 37.61
CA LEU A 488 1.63 43.63 38.85
C LEU A 488 2.03 45.09 39.09
N THR A 489 2.33 45.80 38.01
CA THR A 489 2.81 47.19 38.05
C THR A 489 1.69 48.20 37.85
N THR A 490 0.58 47.78 37.23
CA THR A 490 -0.52 48.66 36.84
C THR A 490 -1.81 48.44 37.63
N TRP A 491 -1.91 47.48 38.57
CA TRP A 491 -3.16 47.14 39.31
C TRP A 491 -3.89 48.33 39.96
N GLY A 492 -3.17 49.43 40.24
CA GLY A 492 -3.70 50.66 40.80
C GLY A 492 -4.57 51.45 39.83
N GLU A 493 -4.45 51.21 38.52
CA GLU A 493 -5.25 51.84 37.46
C GLU A 493 -6.71 51.39 37.52
N ASP A 494 -7.61 52.17 36.92
CA ASP A 494 -9.03 51.86 36.92
C ASP A 494 -9.35 50.62 36.08
N GLU A 495 -10.44 49.90 36.42
CA GLU A 495 -10.90 48.71 35.69
C GLU A 495 -11.07 48.99 34.18
N GLU A 496 -11.38 50.24 33.83
CA GLU A 496 -11.51 50.71 32.45
C GLU A 496 -10.19 50.71 31.68
N ALA A 497 -9.10 51.22 32.28
CA ALA A 497 -7.78 51.25 31.64
C ALA A 497 -7.27 49.83 31.37
N HIS A 498 -7.46 48.96 32.37
CA HIS A 498 -7.16 47.53 32.27
C HIS A 498 -7.96 46.82 31.17
N THR A 499 -9.26 47.10 31.08
CA THR A 499 -10.13 46.53 30.04
C THR A 499 -9.68 47.00 28.65
N ALA A 500 -9.40 48.29 28.48
CA ALA A 500 -8.94 48.83 27.20
C ALA A 500 -7.58 48.22 26.77
N ARG A 501 -6.64 48.04 27.71
CA ARG A 501 -5.34 47.42 27.45
C ARG A 501 -5.49 45.96 27.01
N LEU A 502 -6.29 45.17 27.72
CA LEU A 502 -6.55 43.77 27.35
C LEU A 502 -7.16 43.69 25.94
N LEU A 503 -8.16 44.50 25.64
CA LEU A 503 -8.82 44.47 24.34
C LEU A 503 -7.90 44.91 23.20
N ALA A 504 -6.99 45.85 23.44
CA ALA A 504 -5.96 46.24 22.48
C ALA A 504 -4.99 45.08 22.19
N LEU A 505 -4.51 44.38 23.23
CA LEU A 505 -3.66 43.20 23.09
C LEU A 505 -4.38 42.07 22.34
N THR A 506 -5.64 41.79 22.67
CA THR A 506 -6.46 40.81 21.96
C THR A 506 -6.62 41.17 20.48
N GLN A 507 -6.88 42.43 20.16
CA GLN A 507 -7.04 42.88 18.78
C GLN A 507 -5.75 42.68 17.96
N GLU A 508 -4.60 42.99 18.54
CA GLU A 508 -3.30 42.78 17.92
C GLU A 508 -2.97 41.29 17.72
N ALA A 509 -3.14 40.49 18.78
CA ALA A 509 -2.85 39.06 18.76
C ALA A 509 -3.71 38.31 17.73
N VAL A 510 -5.01 38.62 17.67
CA VAL A 510 -5.92 38.04 16.66
C VAL A 510 -5.56 38.52 15.25
N GLY A 511 -5.17 39.78 15.09
CA GLY A 511 -4.66 40.31 13.82
C GLY A 511 -3.41 39.56 13.33
N ASN A 512 -2.49 39.23 14.24
CA ASN A 512 -1.30 38.44 13.97
C ASN A 512 -1.64 36.99 13.61
N ALA A 513 -2.48 36.32 14.39
CA ALA A 513 -2.97 34.98 14.11
C ALA A 513 -3.64 34.89 12.73
N SER A 514 -4.50 35.87 12.39
CA SER A 514 -5.16 35.96 11.09
C SER A 514 -4.19 36.16 9.91
N ARG A 515 -3.07 36.87 10.11
CA ARG A 515 -2.00 36.99 9.11
C ARG A 515 -1.22 35.69 8.95
N GLN A 516 -0.90 35.02 10.05
CA GLN A 516 -0.22 33.71 10.04
C GLN A 516 -1.07 32.66 9.31
N LEU A 517 -2.38 32.58 9.62
CA LEU A 517 -3.31 31.68 8.94
C LEU A 517 -3.40 31.95 7.44
N ARG A 518 -3.39 33.22 7.01
CA ARG A 518 -3.34 33.59 5.58
C ARG A 518 -2.04 33.15 4.90
N GLN A 519 -0.90 33.29 5.57
CA GLN A 519 0.39 32.82 5.05
C GLN A 519 0.42 31.28 4.95
N LEU A 520 -0.15 30.59 5.93
CA LEU A 520 -0.31 29.13 5.90
C LEU A 520 -1.20 28.70 4.74
N SER A 521 -2.36 29.34 4.53
CA SER A 521 -3.23 29.06 3.38
C SER A 521 -2.51 29.20 2.03
N ALA A 522 -1.71 30.27 1.86
CA ALA A 522 -0.93 30.47 0.63
C ALA A 522 0.12 29.37 0.40
N THR A 523 0.64 28.78 1.47
CA THR A 523 1.71 27.77 1.42
C THR A 523 1.16 26.34 1.26
N THR A 524 0.05 26.01 1.92
CA THR A 524 -0.53 24.66 1.94
C THR A 524 -1.62 24.44 0.87
N ARG A 525 -2.07 25.51 0.20
CA ARG A 525 -3.29 25.53 -0.64
C ARG A 525 -4.55 25.08 0.10
N ALA A 526 -4.52 25.09 1.43
CA ALA A 526 -5.69 24.84 2.27
C ALA A 526 -6.41 26.16 2.57
N THR A 527 -7.73 26.11 2.56
CA THR A 527 -8.58 27.27 2.83
C THR A 527 -8.82 27.38 4.33
N TYR A 528 -8.22 28.38 4.99
CA TYR A 528 -8.42 28.62 6.42
C TYR A 528 -9.36 29.81 6.67
N PRO A 529 -10.14 29.78 7.77
CA PRO A 529 -11.01 30.88 8.13
C PRO A 529 -10.20 32.12 8.50
N SER A 530 -10.71 33.31 8.16
CA SER A 530 -10.11 34.57 8.59
C SER A 530 -10.83 35.08 9.83
N LEU A 531 -10.08 35.32 10.91
CA LEU A 531 -10.56 35.94 12.13
C LEU A 531 -10.23 37.44 12.12
N SER A 532 -11.16 38.28 12.57
CA SER A 532 -10.90 39.70 12.84
C SER A 532 -11.61 40.16 14.10
N VAL A 533 -10.94 41.03 14.86
CA VAL A 533 -11.48 41.65 16.07
C VAL A 533 -11.43 43.15 15.89
N LYS A 534 -12.55 43.83 16.15
CA LYS A 534 -12.64 45.29 16.17
C LYS A 534 -13.22 45.74 17.50
N VAL A 535 -12.53 46.67 18.14
CA VAL A 535 -12.97 47.26 19.40
C VAL A 535 -13.51 48.65 19.10
N ARG A 536 -14.74 48.95 19.52
CA ARG A 536 -15.32 50.28 19.50
C ARG A 536 -15.75 50.71 20.90
N GLN A 537 -15.54 51.98 21.22
CA GLN A 537 -16.10 52.61 22.42
C GLN A 537 -17.33 53.42 21.99
N PRO A 538 -18.52 53.20 22.59
CA PRO A 538 -19.70 54.01 22.31
C PRO A 538 -19.50 55.47 22.67
N SER A 539 -20.24 56.36 22.00
CA SER A 539 -20.18 57.79 22.24
C SER A 539 -21.02 58.20 23.47
N LYS A 540 -20.69 59.32 24.12
CA LYS A 540 -21.43 59.86 25.28
C LYS A 540 -22.95 60.08 25.04
N ARG A 541 -23.41 60.10 23.78
CA ARG A 541 -24.85 60.20 23.44
C ARG A 541 -25.62 58.88 23.59
N GLU A 542 -24.92 57.75 23.66
CA GLU A 542 -25.46 56.39 23.78
C GLU A 542 -25.47 55.90 25.26
N GLU A 543 -24.81 56.64 26.16
CA GLU A 543 -24.84 56.37 27.60
C GLU A 543 -26.07 57.01 28.27
N GLY A 544 -27.11 56.25 28.58
CA GLY A 544 -28.14 56.71 29.55
C GLY A 544 -29.59 56.22 29.45
N ALA A 545 -29.97 55.33 28.53
CA ALA A 545 -31.35 54.84 28.46
C ALA A 545 -31.57 53.53 29.25
N ASN A 546 -32.83 53.19 29.59
CA ASN A 546 -33.20 51.89 30.15
C ASN A 546 -33.47 50.88 29.03
N THR A 547 -33.10 49.61 29.22
CA THR A 547 -33.46 48.54 28.27
C THR A 547 -34.97 48.19 28.40
N PRO A 548 -35.58 47.50 27.40
CA PRO A 548 -36.96 47.00 27.51
C PRO A 548 -37.19 46.08 28.73
N ALA A 549 -36.13 45.48 29.27
CA ALA A 549 -36.14 44.68 30.50
C ALA A 549 -36.19 45.52 31.80
N GLY A 550 -36.22 46.87 31.70
CA GLY A 550 -36.37 47.78 32.83
C GLY A 550 -35.12 48.00 33.69
N ALA A 551 -33.93 47.57 33.22
CA ALA A 551 -32.65 47.70 33.93
C ALA A 551 -31.58 48.38 33.06
N PRO A 552 -30.63 49.14 33.64
CA PRO A 552 -29.47 49.64 32.91
C PRO A 552 -28.55 48.48 32.52
N LEU A 553 -27.98 48.50 31.31
CA LEU A 553 -26.97 47.53 30.91
C LEU A 553 -25.73 47.73 31.78
N GLY A 554 -25.41 46.71 32.57
CA GLY A 554 -24.38 46.76 33.60
C GLY A 554 -23.10 46.04 33.23
N ALA A 555 -22.75 45.90 31.95
CA ALA A 555 -21.55 45.21 31.50
C ALA A 555 -20.47 46.21 31.02
N ASP A 556 -19.20 45.87 31.24
CA ASP A 556 -18.06 46.67 30.78
C ASP A 556 -17.71 46.37 29.31
N VAL A 557 -17.90 45.12 28.89
CA VAL A 557 -17.60 44.62 27.55
C VAL A 557 -18.79 43.85 27.00
N LEU A 558 -19.09 44.05 25.72
CA LEU A 558 -19.98 43.19 24.95
C LEU A 558 -19.21 42.60 23.79
N PHE A 559 -19.19 41.28 23.71
CA PHE A 559 -18.67 40.56 22.55
C PHE A 559 -19.82 40.30 21.57
N LEU A 560 -19.65 40.77 20.33
CA LEU A 560 -20.55 40.52 19.23
C LEU A 560 -19.86 39.56 18.26
N THR A 561 -20.19 38.27 18.36
CA THR A 561 -19.65 37.24 17.49
C THR A 561 -20.48 37.13 16.22
N ARG A 562 -19.85 37.32 15.06
CA ARG A 562 -20.43 37.15 13.73
C ARG A 562 -19.69 36.06 12.97
N ILE A 563 -20.44 35.08 12.47
CA ILE A 563 -19.93 34.09 11.52
C ILE A 563 -20.41 34.48 10.13
N VAL A 564 -19.47 34.70 9.22
CA VAL A 564 -19.74 35.07 7.83
C VAL A 564 -19.39 33.89 6.94
N ASP A 565 -20.34 33.45 6.13
CA ASP A 565 -20.13 32.43 5.10
C ASP A 565 -20.63 32.99 3.77
N LYS A 566 -19.81 32.86 2.71
CA LYS A 566 -20.10 33.42 1.37
C LYS A 566 -20.52 34.91 1.40
N ASP A 567 -19.82 35.70 2.21
CA ASP A 567 -20.08 37.13 2.44
C ASP A 567 -21.45 37.48 3.08
N GLU A 568 -22.19 36.48 3.58
CA GLU A 568 -23.41 36.68 4.37
C GLU A 568 -23.18 36.32 5.84
N THR A 569 -23.67 37.15 6.76
CA THR A 569 -23.64 36.84 8.20
C THR A 569 -24.69 35.77 8.49
N VAL A 570 -24.24 34.55 8.72
CA VAL A 570 -25.11 33.39 9.00
C VAL A 570 -25.45 33.26 10.49
N ILE A 571 -24.56 33.74 11.37
CA ILE A 571 -24.75 33.67 12.82
C ILE A 571 -24.32 34.99 13.43
N GLN A 572 -25.13 35.50 14.36
CA GLN A 572 -24.82 36.68 15.16
C GLN A 572 -25.25 36.43 16.62
N ARG A 573 -24.32 36.61 17.56
CA ARG A 573 -24.53 36.36 19.01
C ARG A 573 -23.91 37.47 19.84
N ALA A 574 -24.61 37.88 20.89
CA ALA A 574 -24.12 38.91 21.82
C ALA A 574 -23.89 38.32 23.22
N THR A 575 -22.71 38.59 23.78
CA THR A 575 -22.28 38.07 25.09
C THR A 575 -21.84 39.22 25.99
N LEU A 576 -22.43 39.31 27.18
CA LEU A 576 -22.16 40.38 28.14
C LEU A 576 -21.08 39.98 29.12
N VAL A 577 -20.07 40.84 29.32
CA VAL A 577 -18.95 40.56 30.23
C VAL A 577 -18.71 41.76 31.16
N GLN A 578 -18.74 41.50 32.46
CA GLN A 578 -18.35 42.47 33.49
C GLN A 578 -16.91 42.22 33.90
N VAL A 579 -16.08 43.26 33.91
CA VAL A 579 -14.71 43.15 34.38
C VAL A 579 -14.67 43.48 35.87
N LYS A 580 -13.90 42.68 36.62
CA LYS A 580 -13.60 42.94 38.03
C LYS A 580 -12.14 42.74 38.34
N LYS A 581 -11.55 43.69 39.05
CA LYS A 581 -10.13 43.63 39.39
C LYS A 581 -9.91 43.11 40.81
N ARG A 582 -8.91 42.23 40.97
CA ARG A 582 -8.45 41.82 42.29
C ARG A 582 -7.49 42.87 42.85
N SER A 583 -7.89 43.52 43.94
CA SER A 583 -7.14 44.64 44.53
C SER A 583 -5.91 44.16 45.32
N GLY A 584 -4.80 44.90 45.20
CA GLY A 584 -3.55 44.71 45.94
C GLY A 584 -3.46 45.56 47.22
N THR A 585 -2.50 45.25 48.10
CA THR A 585 -2.05 46.16 49.16
C THR A 585 -1.18 47.28 48.57
N GLN A 586 -1.02 48.42 49.26
CA GLN A 586 -0.23 49.58 48.77
C GLN A 586 1.19 49.25 48.27
N SER A 587 1.78 48.13 48.74
CA SER A 587 3.09 47.62 48.34
C SER A 587 3.10 46.69 47.11
N GLY A 588 1.94 46.30 46.55
CA GLY A 588 1.84 45.29 45.49
C GLY A 588 2.24 43.86 45.90
N SER A 589 2.66 43.66 47.17
CA SER A 589 3.23 42.39 47.65
C SER A 589 2.21 41.37 48.13
N ARG A 590 0.94 41.76 48.34
CA ARG A 590 -0.19 40.86 48.64
C ARG A 590 -1.46 41.34 47.97
N PHE A 591 -2.27 40.40 47.48
CA PHE A 591 -3.58 40.67 46.88
C PHE A 591 -4.71 40.14 47.77
N SER A 592 -5.84 40.85 47.77
CA SER A 592 -7.02 40.51 48.58
C SER A 592 -7.45 39.05 48.37
N SER A 593 -7.91 38.36 49.41
CA SER A 593 -8.50 37.03 49.29
C SER A 593 -9.92 37.05 48.72
N THR A 594 -10.52 38.24 48.59
CA THR A 594 -11.86 38.47 48.04
C THR A 594 -11.83 39.51 46.91
N ILE A 595 -12.81 39.43 46.02
CA ILE A 595 -13.03 40.36 44.90
C ILE A 595 -14.39 41.02 45.10
N GLY A 596 -14.48 42.34 44.94
CA GLY A 596 -15.72 43.08 45.09
C GLY A 596 -16.70 42.77 43.96
N ILE A 597 -17.95 42.46 44.30
CA ILE A 597 -19.03 42.16 43.35
C ILE A 597 -20.24 43.02 43.69
N ASN A 598 -20.81 43.68 42.70
CA ASN A 598 -22.12 44.33 42.86
C ASN A 598 -23.22 43.32 42.48
N LEU A 599 -23.88 42.74 43.50
CA LEU A 599 -24.90 41.72 43.28
C LEU A 599 -26.08 42.26 42.45
N GLN A 600 -26.48 43.52 42.64
CA GLN A 600 -27.55 44.13 41.86
C GLN A 600 -27.18 44.22 40.38
N GLN A 601 -25.95 44.64 40.07
CA GLN A 601 -25.43 44.66 38.69
C GLN A 601 -25.41 43.26 38.07
N CYS A 602 -25.05 42.24 38.85
CA CYS A 602 -25.07 40.84 38.40
C CYS A 602 -26.49 40.35 38.08
N GLU A 603 -27.47 40.61 38.95
CA GLU A 603 -28.87 40.28 38.72
C GLU A 603 -29.44 41.03 37.50
N ASP A 604 -29.05 42.30 37.33
CA ASP A 604 -29.49 43.11 36.19
C ASP A 604 -28.92 42.58 34.86
N MET A 605 -27.66 42.10 34.83
CA MET A 605 -27.08 41.43 33.67
C MET A 605 -27.78 40.10 33.37
N LEU A 606 -28.04 39.28 34.39
CA LEU A 606 -28.69 37.97 34.24
C LEU A 606 -30.17 38.06 33.81
N LYS A 607 -30.85 39.18 34.10
CA LYS A 607 -32.19 39.48 33.55
C LYS A 607 -32.16 39.81 32.05
N GLN A 608 -31.03 40.29 31.55
CA GLN A 608 -30.86 40.72 30.16
C GLN A 608 -30.32 39.60 29.28
N SER A 609 -29.45 38.75 29.84
CA SER A 609 -28.75 37.69 29.13
C SER A 609 -28.42 36.55 30.09
N GLU A 610 -28.81 35.32 29.74
CA GLU A 610 -28.32 34.14 30.48
C GLU A 610 -26.83 33.86 30.16
N HIS A 611 -26.35 34.35 29.02
CA HIS A 611 -24.97 34.33 28.57
C HIS A 611 -24.16 35.54 29.08
N ALA A 612 -24.35 35.89 30.34
CA ALA A 612 -23.57 36.92 31.03
C ALA A 612 -22.38 36.29 31.78
N TYR A 613 -21.21 36.92 31.72
CA TYR A 613 -19.96 36.43 32.31
C TYR A 613 -19.24 37.53 33.11
N TYR A 614 -18.31 37.10 33.96
CA TYR A 614 -17.36 37.96 34.65
C TYR A 614 -15.94 37.60 34.18
N LEU A 615 -15.15 38.63 33.91
CA LEU A 615 -13.72 38.53 33.64
C LEU A 615 -12.97 39.14 34.83
N PHE A 616 -12.08 38.36 35.44
CA PHE A 616 -11.32 38.79 36.60
C PHE A 616 -9.88 39.14 36.22
N ALA A 617 -9.51 40.41 36.41
CA ALA A 617 -8.12 40.87 36.30
C ALA A 617 -7.35 40.51 37.57
N THR A 618 -6.33 39.68 37.42
CA THR A 618 -5.62 39.05 38.53
C THR A 618 -4.11 39.18 38.37
N PRO A 619 -3.36 39.21 39.49
CA PRO A 619 -1.91 39.12 39.43
C PRO A 619 -1.47 37.76 38.87
N PRO A 620 -0.23 37.66 38.35
CA PRO A 620 0.33 36.43 37.84
C PRO A 620 0.41 35.42 39.00
N SER A 621 -0.22 34.27 38.79
CA SER A 621 -0.07 33.10 39.63
C SER A 621 1.00 32.17 39.02
N SER A 622 1.24 30.99 39.59
CA SER A 622 2.11 29.99 38.94
C SER A 622 1.65 29.62 37.53
N ARG A 623 0.40 29.94 37.17
CA ARG A 623 -0.10 30.01 35.80
C ARG A 623 -0.71 31.40 35.55
N PRO A 624 -0.13 32.25 34.68
CA PRO A 624 -0.63 33.59 34.43
C PRO A 624 -1.85 33.52 33.50
N THR A 625 -3.04 33.34 34.08
CA THR A 625 -4.31 33.28 33.35
C THR A 625 -5.33 34.25 33.93
N LEU A 626 -6.11 34.84 33.03
CA LEU A 626 -7.30 35.59 33.39
C LEU A 626 -8.45 34.63 33.65
N TRP A 627 -9.30 34.94 34.63
CA TRP A 627 -10.37 34.02 35.02
C TRP A 627 -11.69 34.50 34.43
N VAL A 628 -12.34 33.64 33.65
CA VAL A 628 -13.69 33.89 33.14
C VAL A 628 -14.67 32.92 33.77
N ALA A 629 -15.75 33.46 34.35
CA ALA A 629 -16.81 32.67 34.98
C ALA A 629 -18.19 33.15 34.55
N PRO A 630 -19.18 32.25 34.40
CA PRO A 630 -20.57 32.64 34.20
C PRO A 630 -21.08 33.52 35.35
N ALA A 631 -21.83 34.58 35.05
CA ALA A 631 -22.39 35.49 36.05
C ALA A 631 -23.34 34.76 37.02
N ARG A 632 -24.06 33.73 36.55
CA ARG A 632 -24.90 32.87 37.39
C ARG A 632 -24.09 32.13 38.46
N LEU A 633 -22.89 31.66 38.11
CA LEU A 633 -21.96 31.03 39.05
C LEU A 633 -21.45 32.06 40.06
N VAL A 634 -21.01 33.24 39.60
CA VAL A 634 -20.52 34.31 40.49
C VAL A 634 -21.61 34.77 41.46
N ARG A 635 -22.85 34.93 41.00
CA ARG A 635 -24.02 35.22 41.85
C ARG A 635 -24.20 34.16 42.93
N ASN A 636 -24.24 32.88 42.54
CA ASN A 636 -24.46 31.78 43.46
C ASN A 636 -23.31 31.68 44.50
N LEU A 637 -22.05 31.83 44.07
CA LEU A 637 -20.90 31.87 44.98
C LEU A 637 -20.97 33.06 45.96
N THR A 638 -21.40 34.23 45.49
CA THR A 638 -21.57 35.42 46.33
C THR A 638 -22.64 35.18 47.40
N GLN A 639 -23.78 34.57 47.02
CA GLN A 639 -24.89 34.26 47.93
C GLN A 639 -24.56 33.14 48.94
N LEU A 640 -23.82 32.10 48.52
CA LEU A 640 -23.42 30.97 49.38
C LEU A 640 -22.61 31.40 50.61
N HIS A 641 -21.80 32.45 50.50
CA HIS A 641 -20.99 32.97 51.60
C HIS A 641 -21.68 34.04 52.44
N THR A 642 -22.98 34.27 52.26
CA THR A 642 -23.77 35.34 52.90
C THR A 642 -23.22 36.77 52.71
N SER A 643 -22.29 36.94 51.77
CA SER A 643 -21.69 38.22 51.40
C SER A 643 -22.56 38.89 50.33
N LYS A 644 -22.94 40.15 50.53
CA LYS A 644 -23.69 40.92 49.52
C LYS A 644 -22.81 41.67 48.52
N ALA A 645 -21.49 41.68 48.75
CA ALA A 645 -20.58 42.63 48.10
C ALA A 645 -19.24 42.03 47.64
N SER A 646 -18.99 40.75 47.86
CA SER A 646 -17.71 40.13 47.48
C SER A 646 -17.77 38.62 47.34
N VAL A 647 -16.85 38.07 46.52
CA VAL A 647 -16.66 36.64 46.29
C VAL A 647 -15.23 36.22 46.66
N VAL A 648 -15.05 34.98 47.10
CA VAL A 648 -13.73 34.44 47.47
C VAL A 648 -12.91 34.13 46.21
N ALA A 649 -11.73 34.72 46.10
CA ALA A 649 -10.90 34.67 44.89
C ALA A 649 -10.46 33.24 44.51
N ILE A 650 -10.15 32.39 45.50
CA ILE A 650 -9.68 31.02 45.24
C ILE A 650 -10.76 30.15 44.58
N GLN A 651 -12.02 30.34 44.97
CA GLN A 651 -13.14 29.58 44.43
C GLN A 651 -13.50 30.04 43.02
N VAL A 652 -13.39 31.35 42.76
CA VAL A 652 -13.55 31.89 41.40
C VAL A 652 -12.46 31.32 40.51
N ARG A 653 -11.19 31.37 40.92
CA ARG A 653 -10.07 30.79 40.16
C ARG A 653 -10.33 29.34 39.79
N ASP A 654 -10.69 28.51 40.78
CA ASP A 654 -10.83 27.06 40.59
C ASP A 654 -12.07 26.68 39.77
N ALA A 655 -13.05 27.57 39.66
CA ALA A 655 -14.30 27.35 38.92
C ALA A 655 -14.39 28.16 37.60
N SER A 656 -13.31 28.82 37.19
CA SER A 656 -13.24 29.62 35.96
C SER A 656 -12.45 28.91 34.86
N CYS A 657 -12.73 29.25 33.60
CA CYS A 657 -11.85 28.95 32.48
C CYS A 657 -10.85 30.11 32.24
N SER A 658 -9.84 29.87 31.40
CA SER A 658 -8.93 30.93 30.94
C SER A 658 -9.63 31.86 29.96
N TYR A 659 -9.12 33.08 29.78
CA TYR A 659 -9.63 33.98 28.75
C TYR A 659 -9.40 33.43 27.34
N ALA A 660 -8.28 32.75 27.08
CA ALA A 660 -8.04 32.08 25.81
C ALA A 660 -9.06 30.98 25.53
N ASP A 661 -9.39 30.15 26.53
CA ASP A 661 -10.40 29.09 26.40
C ASP A 661 -11.81 29.68 26.21
N PHE A 662 -12.18 30.71 26.98
CA PHE A 662 -13.46 31.40 26.82
C PHE A 662 -13.60 32.01 25.42
N PHE A 663 -12.56 32.68 24.92
CA PHE A 663 -12.62 33.34 23.63
C PHE A 663 -12.69 32.34 22.47
N LEU A 664 -11.83 31.31 22.46
CA LEU A 664 -11.78 30.35 21.36
C LEU A 664 -12.91 29.32 21.45
N HIS A 665 -13.08 28.66 22.60
CA HIS A 665 -14.01 27.54 22.70
C HIS A 665 -15.43 28.01 22.97
N ASP A 666 -15.64 29.00 23.84
CA ASP A 666 -17.01 29.43 24.16
C ASP A 666 -17.54 30.43 23.12
N LEU A 667 -16.87 31.56 22.90
CA LEU A 667 -17.35 32.60 21.98
C LEU A 667 -17.30 32.14 20.51
N VAL A 668 -16.14 31.65 20.05
CA VAL A 668 -15.96 31.24 18.65
C VAL A 668 -16.46 29.82 18.42
N GLY A 669 -16.15 28.87 19.30
CA GLY A 669 -16.37 27.44 19.07
C GLY A 669 -17.78 26.94 19.38
N LEU A 670 -18.41 27.41 20.45
CA LEU A 670 -19.77 27.04 20.86
C LEU A 670 -20.81 28.11 20.51
N TRP A 671 -20.36 29.23 19.94
CA TRP A 671 -21.20 30.39 19.64
C TRP A 671 -21.98 30.87 20.88
N ALA A 672 -21.34 30.85 22.05
CA ALA A 672 -21.94 31.30 23.28
C ALA A 672 -22.38 32.77 23.15
N GLY A 673 -23.64 33.05 23.48
CA GLY A 673 -24.24 34.38 23.43
C GLY A 673 -25.72 34.33 23.08
N ASP A 674 -26.46 35.39 23.36
CA ASP A 674 -27.88 35.47 23.06
C ASP A 674 -28.15 35.81 21.59
N GLU A 675 -29.22 35.23 21.06
CA GLU A 675 -29.76 35.53 19.71
C GLU A 675 -30.85 36.62 19.75
N HIS A 676 -31.29 37.01 20.95
CA HIS A 676 -32.39 37.94 21.14
C HIS A 676 -32.16 39.26 20.40
N GLU A 677 -33.08 39.63 19.52
CA GLU A 677 -32.99 40.81 18.66
C GLU A 677 -32.69 42.08 19.46
N ASP A 678 -33.25 42.22 20.67
CA ASP A 678 -33.02 43.38 21.53
C ASP A 678 -31.56 43.49 22.00
N VAL A 679 -30.92 42.38 22.40
CA VAL A 679 -29.53 42.37 22.89
C VAL A 679 -28.55 42.54 21.73
N VAL A 680 -28.86 41.94 20.58
CA VAL A 680 -28.09 42.09 19.34
C VAL A 680 -28.25 43.50 18.76
N ALA A 681 -29.43 44.13 18.86
CA ALA A 681 -29.66 45.51 18.43
C ALA A 681 -28.88 46.52 19.30
N ILE A 682 -28.82 46.28 20.62
CA ILE A 682 -27.94 47.04 21.53
C ILE A 682 -26.47 46.88 21.11
N ALA A 683 -26.04 45.66 20.79
CA ALA A 683 -24.67 45.37 20.32
C ALA A 683 -24.33 46.09 18.99
N ASN A 684 -25.30 46.18 18.08
CA ASN A 684 -25.18 46.90 16.82
C ASN A 684 -25.25 48.44 16.98
N GLY A 685 -25.53 48.93 18.19
CA GLY A 685 -25.54 50.36 18.51
C GLY A 685 -26.85 51.06 18.15
N ASP A 686 -28.01 50.40 18.30
CA ASP A 686 -29.30 51.09 18.20
C ASP A 686 -29.46 52.11 19.35
N PRO A 687 -29.45 53.43 19.07
CA PRO A 687 -29.50 54.47 20.09
C PRO A 687 -30.87 54.55 20.81
N ARG A 688 -31.87 53.78 20.38
CA ARG A 688 -33.20 53.72 21.00
C ARG A 688 -33.28 52.73 22.17
N LEU A 689 -32.28 51.88 22.34
CA LEU A 689 -32.28 50.77 23.30
C LEU A 689 -31.17 50.97 24.35
N GLY A 690 -31.51 51.58 25.48
CA GLY A 690 -30.74 51.43 26.71
C GLY A 690 -29.36 52.08 26.79
N ARG A 691 -28.66 51.80 27.90
CA ARG A 691 -27.25 52.10 28.14
C ARG A 691 -26.44 51.09 27.34
N THR A 692 -25.47 51.53 26.55
CA THR A 692 -24.54 50.61 25.85
C THR A 692 -23.36 50.23 26.74
N PRO A 693 -22.78 49.02 26.58
CA PRO A 693 -21.59 48.62 27.32
C PRO A 693 -20.41 49.47 26.87
N ARG A 694 -19.46 49.77 27.76
CA ARG A 694 -18.36 50.73 27.47
C ARG A 694 -17.46 50.30 26.32
N HIS A 695 -17.30 49.00 26.12
CA HIS A 695 -16.56 48.45 24.99
C HIS A 695 -17.45 47.46 24.24
N ILE A 696 -17.50 47.60 22.93
CA ILE A 696 -18.14 46.64 22.03
C ILE A 696 -17.05 46.03 21.16
N VAL A 697 -16.93 44.72 21.24
CA VAL A 697 -15.90 43.93 20.57
C VAL A 697 -16.58 43.10 19.51
N GLU A 698 -16.44 43.48 18.25
CA GLU A 698 -16.92 42.69 17.12
C GLU A 698 -15.88 41.62 16.78
N ILE A 699 -16.26 40.35 16.95
CA ILE A 699 -15.48 39.18 16.53
C ILE A 699 -16.11 38.67 15.24
N GLU A 700 -15.38 38.74 14.13
CA GLU A 700 -15.85 38.24 12.84
C GLU A 700 -15.00 37.06 12.39
N VAL A 701 -15.63 35.92 12.18
CA VAL A 701 -15.02 34.71 11.61
C VAL A 701 -15.58 34.52 10.21
N ARG A 702 -14.75 34.68 9.17
CA ARG A 702 -15.18 34.42 7.78
C ARG A 702 -14.72 33.05 7.32
N ARG A 703 -15.66 32.24 6.83
CA ARG A 703 -15.35 31.05 6.04
C ARG A 703 -15.07 31.51 4.61
N GLN A 704 -13.87 31.21 4.11
CA GLN A 704 -13.56 31.48 2.71
C GLN A 704 -14.34 30.48 1.84
N SER A 705 -14.98 30.99 0.80
CA SER A 705 -15.71 30.20 -0.19
C SER A 705 -14.73 29.39 -1.03
N ASP A 706 -15.07 28.14 -1.36
CA ASP A 706 -14.38 27.38 -2.40
C ASP A 706 -14.56 28.14 -3.72
N GLY A 707 -13.50 28.81 -4.18
CA GLY A 707 -13.41 29.42 -5.51
C GLY A 707 -12.99 28.41 -6.55
#